data_AF-A0A6N7R3X8-F1
#
_entry.id   AF-A0A6N7R3X8-F1
#
_cell.length_a   1.000
_cell.length_b   1.000
_cell.length_c   1.000
_cell.angle_alpha   90.00
_cell.angle_beta   90.00
_cell.angle_gamma   90.00
#
_symmetry.space_group_name_H-M   'P 1'
#
loop_
_entity.id
_entity.type
_entity.pdbx_description
1 polymer ?
#
loop_
_entity_poly.entity_id
_entity_poly.type
_entity_poly.pdbx_seq_one_letter_code
_entity_poly.pdbx_strand_id
1 'polypeptide(L)'
;MILSAPLVHQEIHKNVKQRLQYAQKGKRPADVIYGLAVNERTASGQLNLYLEGYEFYPNDTRFHNGINQSAKNLLNWARKNQNNGDYETAIERYQIILSTPKITDNLKMQTSNYLELAENQQQIPSADKLYKSAQKETTVSGIFNAYEVAYGLYPEDDRFHQGFLDSQKQLFNWAKLQHDRARYETAIERYNMILSASIKNQDILKQVESKLEDAQNGKRPADVIYKAAQEETTASGTVDLFAEGYNFYPNDKRFEEGLKKSSQTLFEWATKKHQKGNYATAEDRYIYILNLPLITNELSDQVTFQLGYAEKNKLIPSVSNLITEAMNLNTLSARLDLLTDGYAIYKGEQSLIDAINEVAESMLDWATSKHNEGDYGIASARYKTIIDTLAVSKELKKSAQMKLNYAQEENILPSSEELLEIAQDQTSASKILESYIDGYILYPSDSRFIEGINGGAQALLDWATKQHQNSNYDTAIDRYQKILSAPKVENTISKEAEIKLKYALNRGGFPSSDYLYMQADRSDSASTKFELFEEGTILYPNENRFFTGLNSSALNLLLWAMKQHENTRFDVAIDRYNKLLASPEVSDSVKDIAERNKTLAEQSKVPTRQVIENSNYNVSLMEALSSQMSLSTPPQTDKYRNQPAYIHSSFVSSSGKVEKNANIYASTNPDSHIYTSYNKGEKISVIKSVRGETWNGSNTWYEISLGAWRNAKASDVVTYLDPENNDLYQHLVLTSSPGVSNTQLNNILSGKGILSGKGQVFIEAGLEHSVNEIYLISHAILETGHGTSDLANGIKVGKDSNGNLKLVNSKNKDSLSNIRTTYNMFGIGAADSDAKRLGAFKAYREGWFSPEAAIMGGAKFIGGSYIHNSYKQNTLYKMRWNPANPGYPQYATDMAWATKQISNIKYLYSQLDNPILHFDIPNYR
;
A
#
# COMPACT_ATOMS: atom_id res chain seq x y z
N MET A 1 100.32 17.18 70.10
CA MET A 1 100.61 18.53 70.61
C MET A 1 99.37 19.24 71.14
N ILE A 2 98.37 19.58 70.31
CA ILE A 2 97.19 20.35 70.81
C ILE A 2 96.27 19.51 71.73
N LEU A 3 96.07 18.21 71.43
CA LEU A 3 95.23 17.31 72.27
C LEU A 3 95.83 16.98 73.65
N SER A 4 97.11 17.29 73.85
CA SER A 4 97.92 16.95 75.03
C SER A 4 98.25 18.18 75.90
N ALA A 5 97.62 19.33 75.63
CA ALA A 5 97.84 20.57 76.39
C ALA A 5 96.80 20.72 77.54
N PRO A 6 97.21 21.17 78.75
CA PRO A 6 96.40 21.08 79.96
C PRO A 6 95.20 22.05 80.04
N LEU A 7 95.12 23.07 79.17
CA LEU A 7 94.04 24.08 79.16
C LEU A 7 93.57 24.38 77.72
N VAL A 8 92.94 23.40 77.08
CA VAL A 8 92.31 23.59 75.76
C VAL A 8 90.79 23.54 75.91
N HIS A 9 90.09 24.57 75.44
CA HIS A 9 88.63 24.65 75.41
C HIS A 9 88.03 23.37 74.79
N GLN A 10 86.99 22.78 75.41
CA GLN A 10 86.43 21.48 75.00
C GLN A 10 86.08 21.43 73.50
N GLU A 11 85.63 22.54 72.95
CA GLU A 11 85.27 22.67 71.54
C GLU A 11 86.47 22.64 70.60
N ILE A 12 87.63 23.16 71.03
CA ILE A 12 88.89 23.05 70.30
C ILE A 12 89.41 21.61 70.40
N HIS A 13 89.28 20.96 71.55
CA HIS A 13 89.69 19.55 71.72
C HIS A 13 88.88 18.60 70.82
N LYS A 14 87.55 18.79 70.78
CA LYS A 14 86.64 18.05 69.90
C LYS A 14 86.96 18.28 68.42
N ASN A 15 87.17 19.55 68.02
CA ASN A 15 87.54 19.90 66.64
C ASN A 15 88.89 19.31 66.23
N VAL A 16 89.90 19.32 67.11
CA VAL A 16 91.22 18.76 66.81
C VAL A 16 91.17 17.23 66.72
N LYS A 17 90.39 16.55 67.56
CA LYS A 17 90.17 15.09 67.43
C LYS A 17 89.50 14.74 66.11
N GLN A 18 88.45 15.48 65.73
CA GLN A 18 87.74 15.28 64.47
C GLN A 18 88.65 15.56 63.26
N ARG A 19 89.42 16.65 63.28
CA ARG A 19 90.39 16.99 62.22
C ARG A 19 91.55 16.00 62.13
N LEU A 20 91.99 15.44 63.25
CA LEU A 20 93.00 14.38 63.26
C LEU A 20 92.47 13.08 62.65
N GLN A 21 91.25 12.68 63.00
CA GLN A 21 90.57 11.53 62.37
C GLN A 21 90.34 11.74 60.87
N TYR A 22 90.04 12.97 60.46
CA TYR A 22 89.90 13.33 59.05
C TYR A 22 91.26 13.25 58.33
N ALA A 23 92.32 13.85 58.87
CA ALA A 23 93.66 13.80 58.30
C ALA A 23 94.21 12.37 58.19
N GLN A 24 93.96 11.50 59.17
CA GLN A 24 94.34 10.07 59.13
C GLN A 24 93.64 9.27 58.03
N LYS A 25 92.49 9.75 57.54
CA LYS A 25 91.74 9.15 56.44
C LYS A 25 91.91 9.91 55.12
N GLY A 26 92.86 10.86 55.04
CA GLY A 26 93.02 11.74 53.87
C GLY A 26 91.84 12.69 53.62
N LYS A 27 90.93 12.83 54.59
CA LYS A 27 89.68 13.59 54.49
C LYS A 27 89.90 15.07 54.83
N ARG A 28 89.46 16.00 53.98
CA ARG A 28 89.41 17.44 54.27
C ARG A 28 88.00 17.83 54.78
N PRO A 29 87.85 18.88 55.62
CA PRO A 29 86.52 19.38 56.00
C PRO A 29 85.69 19.83 54.79
N ALA A 30 84.37 19.61 54.83
CA ALA A 30 83.46 19.94 53.74
C ALA A 30 83.62 21.39 53.23
N ASP A 31 83.63 22.39 54.11
CA ASP A 31 83.77 23.80 53.69
C ASP A 31 85.14 24.13 53.06
N VAL A 32 86.18 23.37 53.41
CA VAL A 32 87.51 23.51 52.80
C VAL A 32 87.50 22.95 51.38
N ILE A 33 86.95 21.75 51.20
CA ILE A 33 86.81 21.14 49.86
C ILE A 33 85.93 22.03 48.98
N TYR A 34 84.79 22.48 49.51
CA TYR A 34 83.88 23.38 48.81
C TYR A 34 84.56 24.70 48.43
N GLY A 35 85.30 25.32 49.35
CA GLY A 35 86.07 26.54 49.08
C GLY A 35 87.17 26.34 48.03
N LEU A 36 87.85 25.18 48.03
CA LEU A 36 88.80 24.83 46.98
C LEU A 36 88.09 24.64 45.64
N ALA A 37 86.97 23.93 45.61
CA ALA A 37 86.19 23.66 44.40
C ALA A 37 85.63 24.95 43.77
N VAL A 38 85.16 25.90 44.57
CA VAL A 38 84.66 27.20 44.08
C VAL A 38 85.78 28.05 43.46
N ASN A 39 87.01 27.94 43.98
CA ASN A 39 88.16 28.74 43.52
C ASN A 39 89.03 28.05 42.45
N GLU A 40 88.75 26.78 42.13
CA GLU A 40 89.46 26.04 41.09
C GLU A 40 89.13 26.58 39.70
N ARG A 41 90.16 26.79 38.88
CA ARG A 41 90.05 27.48 37.58
C ARG A 41 89.69 26.55 36.44
N THR A 42 89.98 25.26 36.58
CA THR A 42 89.72 24.26 35.54
C THR A 42 88.42 23.50 35.83
N ALA A 43 87.60 23.27 34.81
CA ALA A 43 86.35 22.53 34.97
C ALA A 43 86.60 21.08 35.46
N SER A 44 87.68 20.44 35.00
CA SER A 44 88.09 19.11 35.45
C SER A 44 88.58 19.10 36.91
N GLY A 45 89.39 20.08 37.31
CA GLY A 45 89.83 20.19 38.71
C GLY A 45 88.64 20.47 39.64
N GLN A 46 87.72 21.33 39.20
CA GLN A 46 86.52 21.67 39.95
C GLN A 46 85.61 20.45 40.13
N LEU A 47 85.40 19.66 39.06
CA LEU A 47 84.65 18.40 39.12
C LEU A 47 85.30 17.39 40.09
N ASN A 48 86.62 17.23 40.02
CA ASN A 48 87.36 16.33 40.93
C ASN A 48 87.23 16.74 42.40
N LEU A 49 87.30 18.04 42.71
CA LEU A 49 87.13 18.54 44.07
C LEU A 49 85.68 18.38 44.58
N TYR A 50 84.68 18.60 43.72
CA TYR A 50 83.29 18.33 44.10
C TYR A 50 83.02 16.83 44.27
N LEU A 51 83.67 15.94 43.50
CA LEU A 51 83.62 14.50 43.67
C LEU A 51 84.31 14.04 44.96
N GLU A 52 85.48 14.57 45.28
CA GLU A 52 86.15 14.38 46.59
C GLU A 52 85.19 14.76 47.73
N GLY A 53 84.51 15.91 47.57
CA GLY A 53 83.51 16.38 48.53
C GLY A 53 82.31 15.44 48.65
N TYR A 54 81.77 14.95 47.53
CA TYR A 54 80.64 14.02 47.51
C TYR A 54 80.99 12.65 48.11
N GLU A 55 82.17 12.10 47.80
CA GLU A 55 82.64 10.82 48.36
C GLU A 55 82.71 10.88 49.89
N PHE A 56 83.22 11.99 50.42
CA PHE A 56 83.38 12.20 51.85
C PHE A 56 82.11 12.71 52.56
N TYR A 57 81.20 13.35 51.84
CA TYR A 57 79.99 14.03 52.33
C TYR A 57 78.78 13.83 51.39
N PRO A 58 78.28 12.60 51.19
CA PRO A 58 77.29 12.26 50.16
C PRO A 58 75.87 12.79 50.41
N ASN A 59 75.62 13.47 51.54
CA ASN A 59 74.32 14.08 51.85
C ASN A 59 74.35 15.62 51.74
N ASP A 60 75.52 16.23 51.49
CA ASP A 60 75.63 17.68 51.35
C ASP A 60 75.29 18.08 49.90
N THR A 61 74.17 18.79 49.75
CA THR A 61 73.61 19.18 48.45
C THR A 61 74.52 20.13 47.67
N ARG A 62 75.43 20.84 48.35
CA ARG A 62 76.40 21.72 47.69
C ARG A 62 77.32 20.97 46.75
N PHE A 63 77.74 19.74 47.12
CA PHE A 63 78.58 18.91 46.25
C PHE A 63 77.77 18.31 45.09
N HIS A 64 76.48 18.00 45.26
CA HIS A 64 75.62 17.52 44.18
C HIS A 64 75.40 18.60 43.11
N ASN A 65 75.08 19.81 43.55
CA ASN A 65 74.91 20.97 42.67
C ASN A 65 76.26 21.34 42.02
N GLY A 66 77.35 21.29 42.80
CA GLY A 66 78.70 21.51 42.32
C GLY A 66 79.14 20.50 41.25
N ILE A 67 78.88 19.20 41.44
CA ILE A 67 79.12 18.14 40.45
C ILE A 67 78.37 18.45 39.15
N ASN A 68 77.07 18.74 39.21
CA ASN A 68 76.29 19.00 38.00
C ASN A 68 76.73 20.28 37.28
N GLN A 69 77.01 21.36 38.02
CA GLN A 69 77.46 22.61 37.43
C GLN A 69 78.87 22.48 36.81
N SER A 70 79.79 21.81 37.49
CA SER A 70 81.15 21.59 37.00
C SER A 70 81.19 20.61 35.83
N ALA A 71 80.37 19.56 35.85
CA ALA A 71 80.17 18.65 34.72
C ALA A 71 79.57 19.39 33.50
N LYS A 72 78.60 20.31 33.69
CA LYS A 72 78.07 21.18 32.61
C LYS A 72 79.14 22.11 32.05
N ASN A 73 79.96 22.70 32.91
CA ASN A 73 81.10 23.54 32.49
C ASN A 73 82.12 22.72 31.68
N LEU A 74 82.42 21.49 32.13
CA LEU A 74 83.32 20.57 31.44
C LEU A 74 82.74 20.11 30.10
N LEU A 75 81.43 19.86 30.03
CA LEU A 75 80.72 19.52 28.80
C LEU A 75 80.83 20.64 27.76
N ASN A 76 80.60 21.89 28.18
CA ASN A 76 80.72 23.06 27.31
C ASN A 76 82.16 23.25 26.80
N TRP A 77 83.15 22.98 27.65
CA TRP A 77 84.56 23.01 27.27
C TRP A 77 84.90 21.90 26.27
N ALA A 78 84.47 20.67 26.52
CA ALA A 78 84.69 19.52 25.64
C ALA A 78 84.04 19.74 24.26
N ARG A 79 82.80 20.23 24.23
CA ARG A 79 82.09 20.64 23.01
C ARG A 79 82.86 21.68 22.19
N LYS A 80 83.50 22.67 22.83
CA LYS A 80 84.31 23.67 22.13
C LYS A 80 85.51 23.03 21.45
N ASN A 81 86.19 22.09 22.12
CA ASN A 81 87.33 21.37 21.55
C ASN A 81 86.92 20.44 20.41
N GLN A 82 85.82 19.70 20.55
CA GLN A 82 85.24 18.89 19.47
C GLN A 82 84.97 19.74 18.22
N ASN A 83 84.33 20.91 18.38
CA ASN A 83 84.05 21.80 17.25
C ASN A 83 85.31 22.41 16.63
N ASN A 84 86.43 22.48 17.37
CA ASN A 84 87.73 22.88 16.87
C ASN A 84 88.52 21.72 16.23
N GLY A 85 87.98 20.50 16.22
CA GLY A 85 88.60 19.31 15.62
C GLY A 85 89.43 18.44 16.58
N ASP A 86 89.49 18.80 17.87
CA ASP A 86 90.18 18.02 18.90
C ASP A 86 89.23 16.99 19.54
N TYR A 87 88.97 15.92 18.78
CA TYR A 87 88.03 14.86 19.15
C TYR A 87 88.55 13.98 20.29
N GLU A 88 89.84 13.65 20.31
CA GLU A 88 90.45 12.78 21.32
C GLU A 88 90.29 13.40 22.72
N THR A 89 90.62 14.68 22.87
CA THR A 89 90.47 15.39 24.14
C THR A 89 88.99 15.54 24.54
N ALA A 90 88.09 15.77 23.57
CA ALA A 90 86.67 15.87 23.84
C ALA A 90 86.07 14.53 24.31
N ILE A 91 86.41 13.41 23.65
CA ILE A 91 86.00 12.04 24.02
C ILE A 91 86.42 11.73 25.45
N GLU A 92 87.68 12.00 25.81
CA GLU A 92 88.18 11.77 27.17
C GLU A 92 87.34 12.51 28.22
N ARG A 93 86.99 13.79 27.95
CA ARG A 93 86.15 14.57 28.88
C ARG A 93 84.71 14.10 28.92
N TYR A 94 84.12 13.67 27.82
CA TYR A 94 82.78 13.10 27.81
C TYR A 94 82.71 11.80 28.61
N GLN A 95 83.70 10.92 28.48
CA GLN A 95 83.78 9.67 29.27
C GLN A 95 83.92 9.96 30.78
N ILE A 96 84.69 10.99 31.16
CA ILE A 96 84.78 11.45 32.55
C ILE A 96 83.41 11.94 33.04
N ILE A 97 82.69 12.73 32.24
CA ILE A 97 81.35 13.19 32.63
C ILE A 97 80.40 11.99 32.78
N LEU A 98 80.37 11.05 31.83
CA LEU A 98 79.47 9.89 31.89
C LEU A 98 79.76 8.93 33.05
N SER A 99 81.02 8.84 33.50
CA SER A 99 81.42 8.05 34.67
C SER A 99 81.21 8.79 36.00
N THR A 100 80.87 10.09 35.96
CA THR A 100 80.62 10.90 37.15
C THR A 100 79.29 10.50 37.81
N PRO A 101 79.29 10.10 39.10
CA PRO A 101 78.05 9.79 39.81
C PRO A 101 77.17 11.03 39.99
N LYS A 102 75.85 10.83 40.07
CA LYS A 102 74.85 11.86 40.41
C LYS A 102 74.77 13.06 39.44
N ILE A 103 75.24 12.92 38.20
CA ILE A 103 74.87 13.85 37.13
C ILE A 103 73.38 13.69 36.75
N THR A 104 72.75 14.75 36.29
CA THR A 104 71.36 14.73 35.79
C THR A 104 71.22 13.90 34.51
N ASP A 105 70.06 13.29 34.30
CA ASP A 105 69.79 12.47 33.11
C ASP A 105 69.89 13.28 31.81
N ASN A 106 69.44 14.55 31.81
CA ASN A 106 69.60 15.44 30.66
C ASN A 106 71.09 15.67 30.31
N LEU A 107 71.91 15.92 31.33
CA LEU A 107 73.35 16.12 31.14
C LEU A 107 74.02 14.83 30.64
N LYS A 108 73.61 13.67 31.18
CA LYS A 108 74.09 12.36 30.74
C LYS A 108 73.74 12.09 29.27
N MET A 109 72.47 12.25 28.89
CA MET A 109 71.99 12.07 27.52
C MET A 109 72.71 13.02 26.55
N GLN A 110 72.80 14.31 26.89
CA GLN A 110 73.51 15.29 26.07
C GLN A 110 74.98 14.94 25.89
N THR A 111 75.64 14.49 26.95
CA THR A 111 77.04 14.05 26.91
C THR A 111 77.21 12.80 26.04
N SER A 112 76.32 11.82 26.15
CA SER A 112 76.33 10.62 25.31
C SER A 112 76.16 10.96 23.83
N ASN A 113 75.22 11.84 23.48
CA ASN A 113 75.01 12.27 22.10
C ASN A 113 76.23 13.03 21.53
N TYR A 114 76.88 13.87 22.34
CA TYR A 114 78.12 14.55 21.91
C TYR A 114 79.29 13.58 21.76
N LEU A 115 79.40 12.59 22.65
CA LEU A 115 80.40 11.53 22.57
C LEU A 115 80.25 10.74 21.27
N GLU A 116 79.03 10.30 20.93
CA GLU A 116 78.78 9.56 19.69
C GLU A 116 79.18 10.38 18.45
N LEU A 117 78.85 11.67 18.41
CA LEU A 117 79.30 12.56 17.34
C LEU A 117 80.83 12.68 17.30
N ALA A 118 81.49 12.75 18.46
CA ALA A 118 82.94 12.89 18.55
C ALA A 118 83.68 11.61 18.13
N GLU A 119 83.18 10.44 18.50
CA GLU A 119 83.70 9.13 18.07
C GLU A 119 83.60 8.97 16.55
N ASN A 120 82.56 9.54 15.94
CA ASN A 120 82.39 9.62 14.49
C ASN A 120 83.13 10.80 13.84
N GLN A 121 83.96 11.54 14.58
CA GLN A 121 84.70 12.73 14.14
C GLN A 121 83.81 13.82 13.51
N GLN A 122 82.61 14.01 14.05
CA GLN A 122 81.64 15.01 13.60
C GLN A 122 81.61 16.23 14.51
N GLN A 123 81.52 17.41 13.91
CA GLN A 123 81.24 18.66 14.64
C GLN A 123 79.79 18.67 15.15
N ILE A 124 79.56 19.30 16.30
CA ILE A 124 78.23 19.48 16.87
C ILE A 124 77.48 20.60 16.12
N PRO A 125 76.36 20.31 15.43
CA PRO A 125 75.58 21.33 14.73
C PRO A 125 75.08 22.42 15.69
N SER A 126 75.08 23.68 15.26
CA SER A 126 74.50 24.78 16.06
C SER A 126 72.99 24.61 16.24
N ALA A 127 72.45 25.03 17.39
CA ALA A 127 71.01 25.03 17.65
C ALA A 127 70.19 25.66 16.49
N ASP A 128 70.57 26.83 15.97
CA ASP A 128 69.81 27.46 14.87
C ASP A 128 69.80 26.65 13.57
N LYS A 129 70.86 25.89 13.29
CA LYS A 129 70.92 24.99 12.12
C LYS A 129 69.96 23.81 12.32
N LEU A 130 69.95 23.21 13.50
CA LEU A 130 69.03 22.11 13.83
C LEU A 130 67.58 22.57 13.82
N TYR A 131 67.30 23.75 14.39
CA TYR A 131 65.96 24.33 14.38
C TYR A 131 65.44 24.59 12.96
N LYS A 132 66.26 25.22 12.10
CA LYS A 132 65.91 25.41 10.68
C LYS A 132 65.78 24.08 9.92
N SER A 133 66.53 23.05 10.29
CA SER A 133 66.42 21.72 9.68
C SER A 133 65.11 21.05 10.09
N ALA A 134 64.78 21.05 11.38
CA ALA A 134 63.53 20.50 11.89
C ALA A 134 62.29 21.20 11.30
N GLN A 135 62.36 22.52 11.07
CA GLN A 135 61.30 23.28 10.39
C GLN A 135 61.12 22.95 8.90
N LYS A 136 62.11 22.34 8.25
CA LYS A 136 62.06 21.96 6.83
C LYS A 136 61.55 20.54 6.61
N GLU A 137 61.44 19.73 7.67
CA GLU A 137 60.90 18.38 7.58
C GLU A 137 59.44 18.41 7.14
N THR A 138 59.08 17.52 6.22
CA THR A 138 57.74 17.49 5.62
C THR A 138 56.87 16.34 6.10
N THR A 139 57.47 15.33 6.75
CA THR A 139 56.75 14.19 7.32
C THR A 139 56.64 14.36 8.83
N VAL A 140 55.50 13.96 9.42
CA VAL A 140 55.29 14.05 10.87
C VAL A 140 56.33 13.23 11.66
N SER A 141 56.78 12.08 11.13
CA SER A 141 57.85 11.28 11.73
C SER A 141 59.22 11.96 11.57
N GLY A 142 59.48 12.61 10.42
CA GLY A 142 60.70 13.38 10.20
C GLY A 142 60.81 14.58 11.15
N ILE A 143 59.72 15.33 11.32
CA ILE A 143 59.62 16.44 12.28
C ILE A 143 59.89 15.95 13.70
N PHE A 144 59.25 14.85 14.12
CA PHE A 144 59.49 14.23 15.43
C PHE A 144 60.96 13.87 15.64
N ASN A 145 61.56 13.12 14.71
CA ASN A 145 62.94 12.67 14.83
C ASN A 145 63.91 13.84 14.86
N ALA A 146 63.68 14.87 14.04
CA ALA A 146 64.53 16.05 13.99
C ALA A 146 64.49 16.83 15.32
N TYR A 147 63.31 16.98 15.93
CA TYR A 147 63.18 17.64 17.23
C TYR A 147 63.68 16.77 18.39
N GLU A 148 63.55 15.44 18.33
CA GLU A 148 64.13 14.53 19.33
C GLU A 148 65.66 14.63 19.35
N VAL A 149 66.29 14.57 18.16
CA VAL A 149 67.75 14.74 18.02
C VAL A 149 68.17 16.13 18.50
N ALA A 150 67.44 17.18 18.13
CA ALA A 150 67.77 18.53 18.54
C ALA A 150 67.64 18.74 20.06
N TYR A 151 66.59 18.18 20.67
CA TYR A 151 66.40 18.17 22.13
C TYR A 151 67.51 17.38 22.82
N GLY A 152 67.89 16.21 22.29
CA GLY A 152 68.99 15.41 22.82
C GLY A 152 70.34 16.12 22.81
N LEU A 153 70.59 17.00 21.83
CA LEU A 153 71.81 17.81 21.75
C LEU A 153 71.72 19.11 22.55
N TYR A 154 70.52 19.67 22.74
CA TYR A 154 70.30 20.96 23.39
C TYR A 154 69.02 20.93 24.26
N PRO A 155 69.01 20.18 25.38
CA PRO A 155 67.80 19.96 26.18
C PRO A 155 67.31 21.20 26.92
N GLU A 156 68.15 22.22 27.05
CA GLU A 156 67.87 23.49 27.74
C GLU A 156 67.35 24.59 26.78
N ASP A 157 67.23 24.30 25.48
CA ASP A 157 66.66 25.24 24.50
C ASP A 157 65.15 25.01 24.40
N ASP A 158 64.38 25.97 24.91
CA ASP A 158 62.90 25.92 24.97
C ASP A 158 62.27 25.65 23.59
N ARG A 159 62.91 26.07 22.49
CA ARG A 159 62.40 25.84 21.13
C ARG A 159 62.38 24.36 20.79
N PHE A 160 63.37 23.59 21.23
CA PHE A 160 63.42 22.15 21.01
C PHE A 160 62.54 21.39 21.96
N HIS A 161 62.48 21.81 23.24
CA HIS A 161 61.57 21.21 24.19
C HIS A 161 60.11 21.34 23.71
N GLN A 162 59.66 22.56 23.40
CA GLN A 162 58.30 22.79 22.91
C GLN A 162 58.07 22.17 21.53
N GLY A 163 59.01 22.34 20.60
CA GLY A 163 58.93 21.75 19.26
C GLY A 163 58.82 20.23 19.28
N PHE A 164 59.52 19.55 20.19
CA PHE A 164 59.42 18.11 20.35
C PHE A 164 58.07 17.69 20.91
N LEU A 165 57.57 18.36 21.95
CA LEU A 165 56.23 18.12 22.50
C LEU A 165 55.11 18.37 21.48
N ASP A 166 55.24 19.38 20.62
CA ASP A 166 54.28 19.69 19.56
C ASP A 166 54.38 18.68 18.39
N SER A 167 55.59 18.21 18.07
CA SER A 167 55.77 17.15 17.08
C SER A 167 55.13 15.83 17.51
N GLN A 168 55.13 15.51 18.81
CA GLN A 168 54.40 14.37 19.37
C GLN A 168 52.89 14.49 19.15
N LYS A 169 52.32 15.69 19.35
CA LYS A 169 50.89 15.95 19.06
C LYS A 169 50.58 15.79 17.56
N GLN A 170 51.44 16.28 16.68
CA GLN A 170 51.28 16.12 15.23
C GLN A 170 51.34 14.64 14.81
N LEU A 171 52.32 13.90 15.33
CA LEU A 171 52.49 12.48 15.06
C LEU A 171 51.30 11.66 15.58
N PHE A 172 50.79 11.99 16.77
CA PHE A 172 49.60 11.36 17.34
C PHE A 172 48.36 11.58 16.48
N ASN A 173 48.09 12.83 16.06
CA ASN A 173 46.95 13.15 15.21
C ASN A 173 47.01 12.42 13.86
N TRP A 174 48.20 12.31 13.29
CA TRP A 174 48.41 11.56 12.05
C TRP A 174 48.20 10.06 12.24
N ALA A 175 48.71 9.48 13.33
CA ALA A 175 48.53 8.07 13.66
C ALA A 175 47.05 7.72 13.86
N LYS A 176 46.30 8.60 14.54
CA LYS A 176 44.84 8.50 14.69
C LYS A 176 44.13 8.44 13.34
N LEU A 177 44.53 9.25 12.36
CA LEU A 177 43.93 9.22 11.03
C LEU A 177 44.21 7.88 10.30
N GLN A 178 45.37 7.27 10.48
CA GLN A 178 45.65 5.95 9.89
C GLN A 178 44.84 4.85 10.59
N HIS A 179 44.71 4.94 11.92
CA HIS A 179 43.88 4.06 12.73
C HIS A 179 42.42 4.10 12.27
N ASP A 180 41.85 5.29 12.09
CA ASP A 180 40.47 5.47 11.61
C ASP A 180 40.27 4.84 10.21
N ARG A 181 41.33 4.74 9.41
CA ARG A 181 41.36 4.08 8.09
C ARG A 181 41.66 2.57 8.15
N ALA A 182 41.59 1.95 9.33
CA ALA A 182 41.93 0.55 9.58
C ALA A 182 43.38 0.15 9.24
N ARG A 183 44.30 1.12 9.14
CA ARG A 183 45.74 0.86 8.92
C ARG A 183 46.45 0.71 10.27
N TYR A 184 46.05 -0.31 11.02
CA TYR A 184 46.46 -0.48 12.42
C TYR A 184 47.97 -0.60 12.58
N GLU A 185 48.64 -1.40 11.74
CA GLU A 185 50.10 -1.57 11.80
C GLU A 185 50.84 -0.23 11.71
N THR A 186 50.46 0.61 10.75
CA THR A 186 51.03 1.95 10.57
C THR A 186 50.78 2.85 11.77
N ALA A 187 49.58 2.80 12.36
CA ALA A 187 49.23 3.60 13.54
C ALA A 187 49.97 3.13 14.80
N ILE A 188 50.01 1.82 15.04
CA ILE A 188 50.71 1.17 16.15
C ILE A 188 52.19 1.57 16.16
N GLU A 189 52.86 1.53 15.00
CA GLU A 189 54.25 1.95 14.87
C GLU A 189 54.47 3.38 15.38
N ARG A 190 53.56 4.32 15.07
CA ARG A 190 53.68 5.73 15.47
C ARG A 190 53.27 5.97 16.92
N TYR A 191 52.30 5.22 17.44
CA TYR A 191 51.99 5.27 18.88
C TYR A 191 53.18 4.78 19.70
N ASN A 192 53.80 3.66 19.32
CA ASN A 192 55.01 3.17 19.98
C ASN A 192 56.16 4.16 19.90
N MET A 193 56.36 4.82 18.76
CA MET A 193 57.36 5.89 18.59
C MET A 193 57.16 7.03 19.61
N ILE A 194 55.92 7.43 19.88
CA ILE A 194 55.61 8.44 20.92
C ILE A 194 55.85 7.87 22.34
N LEU A 195 55.50 6.61 22.59
CA LEU A 195 55.70 5.96 23.89
C LEU A 195 57.17 5.62 24.20
N SER A 196 58.03 5.55 23.18
CA SER A 196 59.48 5.39 23.33
C SER A 196 60.26 6.70 23.35
N ALA A 197 59.58 7.85 23.19
CA ALA A 197 60.22 9.17 23.15
C ALA A 197 61.03 9.46 24.42
N SER A 198 62.19 10.10 24.24
CA SER A 198 63.09 10.52 25.33
C SER A 198 62.41 11.40 26.39
N ILE A 199 61.44 12.22 25.98
CA ILE A 199 60.49 12.90 26.87
C ILE A 199 59.07 12.71 26.36
N LYS A 200 58.09 12.51 27.25
CA LYS A 200 56.70 12.21 26.89
C LYS A 200 55.78 13.38 27.17
N ASN A 201 55.02 13.78 26.16
CA ASN A 201 53.97 14.78 26.30
C ASN A 201 52.80 14.25 27.15
N GLN A 202 52.70 14.74 28.40
CA GLN A 202 51.71 14.28 29.36
C GLN A 202 50.26 14.58 28.94
N ASP A 203 50.04 15.59 28.08
CA ASP A 203 48.69 15.98 27.61
C ASP A 203 48.04 14.89 26.76
N ILE A 204 48.84 14.10 26.04
CA ILE A 204 48.37 13.10 25.08
C ILE A 204 48.69 11.66 25.49
N LEU A 205 49.56 11.45 26.49
CA LEU A 205 50.08 10.12 26.83
C LEU A 205 48.97 9.08 27.06
N LYS A 206 47.97 9.40 27.89
CA LYS A 206 46.82 8.51 28.15
C LYS A 206 46.01 8.21 26.88
N GLN A 207 45.89 9.18 25.98
CA GLN A 207 45.16 9.01 24.72
C GLN A 207 45.95 8.13 23.75
N VAL A 208 47.28 8.26 23.72
CA VAL A 208 48.18 7.40 22.93
C VAL A 208 48.10 5.95 23.42
N GLU A 209 48.18 5.71 24.72
CA GLU A 209 48.05 4.37 25.32
C GLU A 209 46.70 3.73 25.00
N SER A 210 45.61 4.46 25.20
CA SER A 210 44.26 3.98 24.88
C SER A 210 44.08 3.71 23.38
N LYS A 211 44.62 4.56 22.50
CA LYS A 211 44.51 4.36 21.05
C LYS A 211 45.39 3.24 20.53
N LEU A 212 46.54 2.99 21.17
CA LEU A 212 47.37 1.82 20.89
C LEU A 212 46.63 0.53 21.23
N GLU A 213 46.01 0.46 22.40
CA GLU A 213 45.19 -0.70 22.80
C GLU A 213 44.01 -0.93 21.85
N ASP A 214 43.27 0.13 21.50
CA ASP A 214 42.21 0.06 20.49
C ASP A 214 42.75 -0.49 19.15
N ALA A 215 43.90 0.02 18.67
CA ALA A 215 44.49 -0.39 17.39
C ALA A 215 44.99 -1.85 17.41
N GLN A 216 45.56 -2.32 18.52
CA GLN A 216 45.99 -3.71 18.69
C GLN A 216 44.81 -4.68 18.67
N ASN A 217 43.65 -4.25 19.15
CA ASN A 217 42.39 -5.00 19.09
C ASN A 217 41.62 -4.83 17.78
N GLY A 218 42.17 -4.09 16.79
CA GLY A 218 41.48 -3.81 15.53
C GLY A 218 40.21 -2.96 15.68
N LYS A 219 40.09 -2.20 16.77
CA LYS A 219 38.90 -1.46 17.15
C LYS A 219 38.99 -0.01 16.66
N ARG A 220 38.04 0.40 15.81
CA ARG A 220 37.88 1.80 15.36
C ARG A 220 36.90 2.56 16.24
N PRO A 221 36.95 3.91 16.31
CA PRO A 221 35.92 4.69 16.98
C PRO A 221 34.51 4.43 16.40
N ALA A 222 33.49 4.39 17.25
CA ALA A 222 32.11 4.12 16.85
C ALA A 222 31.64 5.04 15.71
N ASP A 223 31.86 6.36 15.80
CA ASP A 223 31.41 7.30 14.77
C ASP A 223 32.10 7.08 13.41
N VAL A 224 33.33 6.56 13.40
CA VAL A 224 34.07 6.26 12.17
C VAL A 224 33.46 5.04 11.48
N ILE A 225 33.19 3.97 12.24
CA ILE A 225 32.54 2.76 11.72
C ILE A 225 31.13 3.10 11.21
N TYR A 226 30.36 3.84 12.00
CA TYR A 226 29.00 4.24 11.63
C TYR A 226 28.98 5.07 10.35
N LYS A 227 29.86 6.08 10.23
CA LYS A 227 29.97 6.88 9.00
C LYS A 227 30.35 6.03 7.80
N ALA A 228 31.33 5.13 7.94
CA ALA A 228 31.70 4.21 6.87
C ALA A 228 30.52 3.32 6.45
N ALA A 229 29.74 2.82 7.40
CA ALA A 229 28.56 2.01 7.12
C ALA A 229 27.47 2.80 6.36
N GLN A 230 27.32 4.09 6.62
CA GLN A 230 26.40 4.97 5.88
C GLN A 230 26.87 5.29 4.45
N GLU A 231 28.19 5.31 4.22
CA GLU A 231 28.80 5.64 2.93
C GLU A 231 29.03 4.40 2.04
N GLU A 232 28.95 3.19 2.60
CA GLU A 232 29.12 1.92 1.89
C GLU A 232 27.97 1.67 0.90
N THR A 233 28.33 1.18 -0.29
CA THR A 233 27.40 1.06 -1.43
C THR A 233 26.94 -0.37 -1.68
N THR A 234 27.65 -1.36 -1.13
CA THR A 234 27.34 -2.77 -1.29
C THR A 234 26.57 -3.29 -0.08
N ALA A 235 25.50 -4.07 -0.31
CA ALA A 235 24.70 -4.64 0.77
C ALA A 235 25.55 -5.50 1.73
N SER A 236 26.52 -6.26 1.20
CA SER A 236 27.46 -7.04 2.01
C SER A 236 28.37 -6.14 2.86
N GLY A 237 29.02 -5.14 2.26
CA GLY A 237 29.91 -4.24 3.00
C GLY A 237 29.16 -3.46 4.08
N THR A 238 27.92 -3.03 3.82
CA THR A 238 27.10 -2.31 4.81
C THR A 238 26.83 -3.20 6.03
N VAL A 239 26.42 -4.46 5.81
CA VAL A 239 26.20 -5.43 6.90
C VAL A 239 27.50 -5.69 7.67
N ASP A 240 28.62 -5.89 6.97
CA ASP A 240 29.91 -6.18 7.59
C ASP A 240 30.34 -5.04 8.54
N LEU A 241 30.16 -3.78 8.13
CA LEU A 241 30.50 -2.61 8.95
C LEU A 241 29.56 -2.43 10.14
N PHE A 242 28.26 -2.68 9.99
CA PHE A 242 27.33 -2.64 11.12
C PHE A 242 27.56 -3.80 12.10
N ALA A 243 27.91 -4.99 11.60
CA ALA A 243 28.27 -6.14 12.42
C ALA A 243 29.58 -5.90 13.19
N GLU A 244 30.60 -5.32 12.54
CA GLU A 244 31.84 -4.87 13.21
C GLU A 244 31.53 -3.87 14.32
N GLY A 245 30.74 -2.83 14.02
CA GLY A 245 30.34 -1.82 14.98
C GLY A 245 29.58 -2.42 16.17
N TYR A 246 28.66 -3.35 15.93
CA TYR A 246 27.94 -4.05 16.98
C TYR A 246 28.86 -4.93 17.85
N ASN A 247 29.80 -5.65 17.24
CA ASN A 247 30.75 -6.50 17.97
C ASN A 247 31.62 -5.69 18.95
N PHE A 248 32.09 -4.51 18.54
CA PHE A 248 32.89 -3.65 19.42
C PHE A 248 32.04 -2.75 20.34
N TYR A 249 30.80 -2.43 19.96
CA TYR A 249 29.92 -1.49 20.65
C TYR A 249 28.48 -2.03 20.76
N PRO A 250 28.24 -3.15 21.45
CA PRO A 250 26.93 -3.83 21.47
C PRO A 250 25.81 -3.01 22.12
N ASN A 251 26.14 -1.99 22.92
CA ASN A 251 25.18 -1.11 23.58
C ASN A 251 24.86 0.17 22.77
N ASP A 252 25.50 0.40 21.62
CA ASP A 252 25.20 1.54 20.75
C ASP A 252 24.04 1.17 19.80
N LYS A 253 22.87 1.76 20.06
CA LYS A 253 21.64 1.51 19.29
C LYS A 253 21.80 1.73 17.79
N ARG A 254 22.72 2.60 17.37
CA ARG A 254 22.97 2.88 15.95
C ARG A 254 23.46 1.63 15.21
N PHE A 255 24.27 0.80 15.85
CA PHE A 255 24.73 -0.46 15.27
C PHE A 255 23.69 -1.56 15.38
N GLU A 256 22.92 -1.61 16.46
CA GLU A 256 21.79 -2.55 16.59
C GLU A 256 20.76 -2.36 15.47
N GLU A 257 20.25 -1.14 15.30
CA GLU A 257 19.24 -0.80 14.28
C GLU A 257 19.83 -0.91 12.87
N GLY A 258 21.06 -0.44 12.68
CA GLY A 258 21.78 -0.52 11.41
C GLY A 258 22.02 -1.95 10.96
N LEU A 259 22.41 -2.85 11.87
CA LEU A 259 22.60 -4.27 11.59
C LEU A 259 21.27 -4.92 11.20
N LYS A 260 20.19 -4.73 11.96
CA LYS A 260 18.85 -5.26 11.62
C LYS A 260 18.42 -4.84 10.21
N LYS A 261 18.55 -3.55 9.88
CA LYS A 261 18.16 -3.00 8.58
C LYS A 261 19.05 -3.49 7.43
N SER A 262 20.35 -3.52 7.63
CA SER A 262 21.29 -3.95 6.60
C SER A 262 21.19 -5.46 6.33
N SER A 263 20.93 -6.28 7.36
CA SER A 263 20.65 -7.72 7.21
C SER A 263 19.44 -7.97 6.29
N GLN A 264 18.36 -7.21 6.46
CA GLN A 264 17.20 -7.25 5.56
C GLN A 264 17.59 -6.87 4.12
N THR A 265 18.40 -5.82 3.96
CA THR A 265 18.85 -5.36 2.63
C THR A 265 19.72 -6.42 1.93
N LEU A 266 20.59 -7.10 2.68
CA LEU A 266 21.40 -8.20 2.16
C LEU A 266 20.55 -9.41 1.78
N PHE A 267 19.53 -9.72 2.57
CA PHE A 267 18.55 -10.76 2.24
C PHE A 267 17.85 -10.47 0.90
N GLU A 268 17.28 -9.27 0.71
CA GLU A 268 16.63 -8.88 -0.54
C GLU A 268 17.58 -8.96 -1.75
N TRP A 269 18.85 -8.60 -1.55
CA TRP A 269 19.87 -8.74 -2.58
C TRP A 269 20.14 -10.21 -2.91
N ALA A 270 20.25 -11.08 -1.91
CA ALA A 270 20.45 -12.52 -2.07
C ALA A 270 19.25 -13.17 -2.80
N THR A 271 18.02 -12.81 -2.43
CA THR A 271 16.78 -13.20 -3.12
C THR A 271 16.82 -12.85 -4.61
N LYS A 272 17.28 -11.64 -4.97
CA LYS A 272 17.43 -11.22 -6.38
C LYS A 272 18.48 -12.04 -7.14
N LYS A 273 19.54 -12.50 -6.46
CA LYS A 273 20.56 -13.40 -7.07
C LYS A 273 20.00 -14.81 -7.24
N HIS A 274 19.27 -15.31 -6.26
CA HIS A 274 18.60 -16.60 -6.29
C HIS A 274 17.60 -16.69 -7.45
N GLN A 275 16.72 -15.71 -7.63
CA GLN A 275 15.77 -15.68 -8.75
C GLN A 275 16.43 -15.60 -10.13
N LYS A 276 17.67 -15.11 -10.20
CA LYS A 276 18.48 -15.11 -11.44
C LYS A 276 19.23 -16.43 -11.68
N GLY A 277 19.00 -17.45 -10.84
CA GLY A 277 19.65 -18.76 -10.92
C GLY A 277 21.07 -18.80 -10.35
N ASN A 278 21.52 -17.76 -9.64
CA ASN A 278 22.84 -17.75 -9.00
C ASN A 278 22.75 -18.33 -7.58
N TYR A 279 22.52 -19.64 -7.49
CA TYR A 279 22.23 -20.35 -6.24
C TYR A 279 23.38 -20.29 -5.25
N ALA A 280 24.61 -20.58 -5.68
CA ALA A 280 25.78 -20.58 -4.80
C ALA A 280 26.04 -19.21 -4.13
N THR A 281 25.83 -18.11 -4.86
CA THR A 281 25.98 -16.76 -4.28
C THR A 281 24.86 -16.46 -3.28
N ALA A 282 23.63 -16.91 -3.56
CA ALA A 282 22.51 -16.72 -2.65
C ALA A 282 22.67 -17.54 -1.37
N GLU A 283 23.06 -18.81 -1.51
CA GLU A 283 23.35 -19.75 -0.41
C GLU A 283 24.41 -19.18 0.55
N ASP A 284 25.56 -18.73 0.02
CA ASP A 284 26.62 -18.08 0.81
C ASP A 284 26.09 -16.90 1.64
N ARG A 285 25.21 -16.07 1.06
CA ARG A 285 24.64 -14.93 1.78
C ARG A 285 23.53 -15.29 2.74
N TYR A 286 22.71 -16.30 2.45
CA TYR A 286 21.73 -16.81 3.40
C TYR A 286 22.42 -17.39 4.64
N ILE A 287 23.45 -18.23 4.45
CA ILE A 287 24.25 -18.78 5.55
C ILE A 287 24.92 -17.65 6.35
N TYR A 288 25.46 -16.64 5.67
CA TYR A 288 26.04 -15.49 6.36
C TYR A 288 25.00 -14.77 7.23
N ILE A 289 23.81 -14.47 6.70
CA ILE A 289 22.74 -13.79 7.43
C ILE A 289 22.30 -14.60 8.66
N LEU A 290 22.14 -15.92 8.55
CA LEU A 290 21.76 -16.79 9.67
C LEU A 290 22.78 -16.78 10.82
N ASN A 291 24.05 -16.46 10.53
CA ASN A 291 25.12 -16.38 11.51
C ASN A 291 25.31 -14.97 12.09
N LEU A 292 24.56 -13.97 11.62
CA LEU A 292 24.66 -12.61 12.15
C LEU A 292 24.04 -12.51 13.56
N PRO A 293 24.63 -11.69 14.45
CA PRO A 293 23.97 -11.35 15.70
C PRO A 293 22.69 -10.54 15.40
N LEU A 294 21.70 -10.64 16.30
CA LEU A 294 20.43 -9.88 16.23
C LEU A 294 19.52 -10.15 15.03
N ILE A 295 19.64 -11.31 14.38
CA ILE A 295 18.64 -11.75 13.40
C ILE A 295 17.27 -11.90 14.06
N THR A 296 16.22 -11.38 13.42
CA THR A 296 14.84 -11.54 13.89
C THR A 296 14.32 -12.91 13.52
N ASN A 297 13.39 -13.48 14.30
CA ASN A 297 12.76 -14.76 13.97
C ASN A 297 12.16 -14.73 12.55
N GLU A 298 11.49 -13.64 12.19
CA GLU A 298 10.93 -13.44 10.85
C GLU A 298 11.99 -13.53 9.74
N LEU A 299 13.11 -12.82 9.87
CA LEU A 299 14.17 -12.88 8.86
C LEU A 299 14.83 -14.27 8.84
N SER A 300 14.98 -14.91 10.00
CA SER A 300 15.50 -16.27 10.11
C SER A 300 14.62 -17.27 9.35
N ASP A 301 13.29 -17.20 9.51
CA ASP A 301 12.34 -18.08 8.83
C ASP A 301 12.40 -17.88 7.30
N GLN A 302 12.41 -16.61 6.86
CA GLN A 302 12.53 -16.25 5.45
C GLN A 302 13.82 -16.76 4.80
N VAL A 303 14.95 -16.57 5.48
CA VAL A 303 16.26 -17.01 5.00
C VAL A 303 16.35 -18.53 4.97
N THR A 304 15.88 -19.22 6.00
CA THR A 304 15.88 -20.69 6.10
C THR A 304 15.09 -21.33 4.98
N PHE A 305 13.90 -20.79 4.69
CA PHE A 305 13.09 -21.30 3.59
C PHE A 305 13.76 -21.13 2.23
N GLN A 306 14.28 -19.93 1.93
CA GLN A 306 14.92 -19.68 0.63
C GLN A 306 16.22 -20.48 0.48
N LEU A 307 16.96 -20.67 1.57
CA LEU A 307 18.13 -21.54 1.62
C LEU A 307 17.78 -22.97 1.19
N GLY A 308 16.68 -23.55 1.71
CA GLY A 308 16.24 -24.90 1.34
C GLY A 308 15.91 -25.10 -0.15
N TYR A 309 15.54 -24.04 -0.87
CA TYR A 309 15.39 -24.07 -2.34
C TYR A 309 16.72 -23.83 -3.06
N ALA A 310 17.58 -22.95 -2.55
CA ALA A 310 18.91 -22.69 -3.09
C ALA A 310 19.79 -23.94 -3.06
N GLU A 311 19.82 -24.68 -1.95
CA GLU A 311 20.55 -25.95 -1.78
C GLU A 311 20.11 -27.02 -2.79
N LYS A 312 18.85 -26.98 -3.22
CA LYS A 312 18.26 -27.88 -4.23
C LYS A 312 18.44 -27.36 -5.66
N ASN A 313 19.14 -26.25 -5.86
CA ASN A 313 19.27 -25.54 -7.14
C ASN A 313 17.93 -25.21 -7.80
N LYS A 314 16.91 -24.90 -6.99
CA LYS A 314 15.58 -24.51 -7.45
C LYS A 314 15.38 -23.00 -7.30
N LEU A 315 14.64 -22.41 -8.22
CA LEU A 315 14.15 -21.04 -8.07
C LEU A 315 13.20 -20.94 -6.87
N ILE A 316 13.09 -19.73 -6.32
CA ILE A 316 12.08 -19.40 -5.31
C ILE A 316 10.69 -19.60 -5.97
N PRO A 317 9.82 -20.44 -5.41
CA PRO A 317 8.53 -20.75 -6.03
C PRO A 317 7.63 -19.51 -6.01
N SER A 318 6.87 -19.28 -7.08
CA SER A 318 5.75 -18.33 -7.04
C SER A 318 4.68 -18.84 -6.08
N VAL A 319 3.82 -17.93 -5.60
CA VAL A 319 2.70 -18.28 -4.72
C VAL A 319 1.84 -19.40 -5.31
N SER A 320 1.45 -19.27 -6.59
CA SER A 320 0.64 -20.28 -7.28
C SER A 320 1.33 -21.64 -7.37
N ASN A 321 2.65 -21.67 -7.64
CA ASN A 321 3.41 -22.92 -7.68
C ASN A 321 3.55 -23.54 -6.28
N LEU A 322 3.72 -22.72 -5.25
CA LEU A 322 3.79 -23.17 -3.85
C LEU A 322 2.47 -23.77 -3.39
N ILE A 323 1.34 -23.13 -3.68
CA ILE A 323 0.01 -23.69 -3.40
C ILE A 323 -0.17 -25.02 -4.14
N THR A 324 0.22 -25.09 -5.42
CA THR A 324 0.15 -26.34 -6.20
C THR A 324 1.01 -27.45 -5.59
N GLU A 325 2.24 -27.14 -5.17
CA GLU A 325 3.14 -28.07 -4.51
C GLU A 325 2.54 -28.57 -3.19
N ALA A 326 1.99 -27.67 -2.38
CA ALA A 326 1.31 -28.01 -1.13
C ALA A 326 0.11 -28.93 -1.38
N MET A 327 -0.78 -28.60 -2.31
CA MET A 327 -1.99 -29.40 -2.55
C MET A 327 -1.68 -30.81 -3.09
N ASN A 328 -0.50 -31.04 -3.65
CA ASN A 328 -0.03 -32.36 -4.07
C ASN A 328 0.53 -33.22 -2.93
N LEU A 329 0.70 -32.69 -1.72
CA LEU A 329 1.15 -33.46 -0.56
C LEU A 329 0.05 -34.40 -0.04
N ASN A 330 0.46 -35.54 0.51
CA ASN A 330 -0.45 -36.65 0.87
C ASN A 330 -1.24 -36.45 2.17
N THR A 331 -0.85 -35.50 3.03
CA THR A 331 -1.47 -35.31 4.35
C THR A 331 -1.82 -33.85 4.60
N LEU A 332 -2.97 -33.58 5.22
CA LEU A 332 -3.42 -32.22 5.54
C LEU A 332 -2.39 -31.46 6.39
N SER A 333 -1.70 -32.13 7.31
CA SER A 333 -0.62 -31.52 8.11
C SER A 333 0.53 -31.05 7.22
N ALA A 334 1.03 -31.88 6.29
CA ALA A 334 2.12 -31.47 5.40
C ALA A 334 1.71 -30.34 4.45
N ARG A 335 0.44 -30.32 3.99
CA ARG A 335 -0.12 -29.21 3.22
C ARG A 335 -0.10 -27.92 4.03
N LEU A 336 -0.61 -27.98 5.26
CA LEU A 336 -0.73 -26.83 6.14
C LEU A 336 0.65 -26.28 6.53
N ASP A 337 1.62 -27.17 6.80
CA ASP A 337 3.00 -26.79 7.10
C ASP A 337 3.63 -26.01 5.92
N LEU A 338 3.58 -26.56 4.70
CA LEU A 338 4.17 -25.89 3.53
C LEU A 338 3.47 -24.57 3.17
N LEU A 339 2.15 -24.49 3.33
CA LEU A 339 1.40 -23.24 3.11
C LEU A 339 1.73 -22.21 4.18
N THR A 340 1.89 -22.62 5.43
CA THR A 340 2.27 -21.74 6.55
C THR A 340 3.68 -21.19 6.37
N ASP A 341 4.62 -22.04 5.94
CA ASP A 341 5.97 -21.63 5.54
C ASP A 341 5.91 -20.59 4.40
N GLY A 342 5.07 -20.84 3.39
CA GLY A 342 4.81 -19.89 2.31
C GLY A 342 4.24 -18.55 2.80
N TYR A 343 3.31 -18.57 3.75
CA TYR A 343 2.71 -17.38 4.33
C TYR A 343 3.69 -16.54 5.16
N ALA A 344 4.65 -17.17 5.84
CA ALA A 344 5.72 -16.45 6.56
C ALA A 344 6.56 -15.56 5.62
N ILE A 345 6.60 -15.89 4.33
CA ILE A 345 7.41 -15.23 3.30
C ILE A 345 6.57 -14.25 2.48
N TYR A 346 5.38 -14.66 2.07
CA TYR A 346 4.45 -13.87 1.26
C TYR A 346 3.34 -13.28 2.12
N LYS A 347 3.71 -12.56 3.19
CA LYS A 347 2.75 -12.01 4.15
C LYS A 347 1.70 -11.15 3.47
N GLY A 348 0.44 -11.41 3.79
CA GLY A 348 -0.71 -10.66 3.26
C GLY A 348 -1.20 -11.11 1.89
N GLU A 349 -0.59 -12.14 1.29
CA GLU A 349 -1.07 -12.72 0.05
C GLU A 349 -2.37 -13.51 0.27
N GLN A 350 -3.47 -12.99 -0.26
CA GLN A 350 -4.81 -13.52 -0.01
C GLN A 350 -4.96 -14.97 -0.50
N SER A 351 -4.35 -15.31 -1.65
CA SER A 351 -4.43 -16.67 -2.19
C SER A 351 -3.79 -17.73 -1.28
N LEU A 352 -2.76 -17.39 -0.51
CA LEU A 352 -2.18 -18.28 0.51
C LEU A 352 -3.06 -18.36 1.76
N ILE A 353 -3.63 -17.24 2.19
CA ILE A 353 -4.58 -17.22 3.30
C ILE A 353 -5.78 -18.11 2.97
N ASP A 354 -6.32 -18.00 1.76
CA ASP A 354 -7.44 -18.81 1.29
C ASP A 354 -7.08 -20.29 1.28
N ALA A 355 -5.92 -20.65 0.71
CA ALA A 355 -5.43 -22.03 0.70
C ALA A 355 -5.18 -22.60 2.11
N ILE A 356 -4.62 -21.80 3.04
CA ILE A 356 -4.44 -22.19 4.45
C ILE A 356 -5.80 -22.46 5.10
N ASN A 357 -6.78 -21.58 4.89
CA ASN A 357 -8.11 -21.75 5.44
C ASN A 357 -8.84 -22.95 4.85
N GLU A 358 -8.69 -23.24 3.56
CA GLU A 358 -9.26 -24.44 2.90
C GLU A 358 -8.69 -25.74 3.50
N VAL A 359 -7.36 -25.80 3.71
CA VAL A 359 -6.72 -26.95 4.34
C VAL A 359 -7.08 -27.06 5.82
N ALA A 360 -7.16 -25.94 6.53
CA ALA A 360 -7.56 -25.91 7.94
C ALA A 360 -9.03 -26.34 8.12
N GLU A 361 -9.93 -25.95 7.22
CA GLU A 361 -11.32 -26.39 7.19
C GLU A 361 -11.41 -27.90 6.93
N SER A 362 -10.69 -28.41 5.92
CA SER A 362 -10.59 -29.86 5.68
C SER A 362 -10.04 -30.63 6.89
N MET A 363 -9.09 -30.02 7.61
CA MET A 363 -8.52 -30.59 8.84
C MET A 363 -9.51 -30.57 10.00
N LEU A 364 -10.32 -29.52 10.10
CA LEU A 364 -11.39 -29.39 11.11
C LEU A 364 -12.47 -30.45 10.88
N ASP A 365 -12.88 -30.67 9.64
CA ASP A 365 -13.87 -31.69 9.26
C ASP A 365 -13.36 -33.10 9.57
N TRP A 366 -12.12 -33.39 9.18
CA TRP A 366 -11.49 -34.67 9.48
C TRP A 366 -11.37 -34.90 10.99
N ALA A 367 -10.96 -33.89 11.75
CA ALA A 367 -10.87 -33.95 13.21
C ALA A 367 -12.25 -34.15 13.84
N THR A 368 -13.29 -33.52 13.28
CA THR A 368 -14.69 -33.70 13.70
C THR A 368 -15.19 -35.12 13.44
N SER A 369 -14.85 -35.75 12.31
CA SER A 369 -15.16 -37.17 12.06
C SER A 369 -14.52 -38.06 13.12
N LYS A 370 -13.24 -37.82 13.44
CA LYS A 370 -12.53 -38.58 14.48
C LYS A 370 -13.14 -38.38 15.86
N HIS A 371 -13.56 -37.16 16.18
CA HIS A 371 -14.31 -36.87 17.41
C HIS A 371 -15.59 -37.71 17.49
N ASN A 372 -16.39 -37.73 16.42
CA ASN A 372 -17.65 -38.48 16.38
C ASN A 372 -17.46 -40.00 16.39
N GLU A 373 -16.30 -40.49 15.96
CA GLU A 373 -15.88 -41.90 16.08
C GLU A 373 -15.40 -42.26 17.51
N GLY A 374 -15.24 -41.28 18.41
CA GLY A 374 -14.74 -41.45 19.78
C GLY A 374 -13.22 -41.30 19.92
N ASP A 375 -12.50 -40.97 18.85
CA ASP A 375 -11.04 -40.78 18.85
C ASP A 375 -10.64 -39.36 19.35
N TYR A 376 -11.07 -39.00 20.57
CA TYR A 376 -10.91 -37.64 21.12
C TYR A 376 -9.47 -37.14 21.16
N GLY A 377 -8.48 -38.02 21.39
CA GLY A 377 -7.06 -37.66 21.40
C GLY A 377 -6.55 -37.22 20.02
N ILE A 378 -6.98 -37.91 18.97
CA ILE A 378 -6.60 -37.57 17.57
C ILE A 378 -7.28 -36.27 17.16
N ALA A 379 -8.57 -36.12 17.47
CA ALA A 379 -9.33 -34.90 17.21
C ALA A 379 -8.69 -33.69 17.91
N SER A 380 -8.40 -33.82 19.21
CA SER A 380 -7.79 -32.76 20.03
C SER A 380 -6.45 -32.27 19.47
N ALA A 381 -5.60 -33.19 19.00
CA ALA A 381 -4.31 -32.83 18.41
C ALA A 381 -4.45 -31.99 17.14
N ARG A 382 -5.45 -32.29 16.29
CA ARG A 382 -5.71 -31.52 15.06
C ARG A 382 -6.41 -30.20 15.34
N TYR A 383 -7.37 -30.15 16.26
CA TYR A 383 -7.96 -28.88 16.69
C TYR A 383 -6.88 -27.92 17.21
N LYS A 384 -5.95 -28.42 18.04
CA LYS A 384 -4.81 -27.63 18.52
C LYS A 384 -3.92 -27.13 17.38
N THR A 385 -3.65 -27.99 16.39
CA THR A 385 -2.89 -27.59 15.18
C THR A 385 -3.55 -26.38 14.51
N ILE A 386 -4.85 -26.43 14.24
CA ILE A 386 -5.61 -25.34 13.61
C ILE A 386 -5.54 -24.04 14.43
N ILE A 387 -5.63 -24.15 15.76
CA ILE A 387 -5.55 -23.01 16.69
C ILE A 387 -4.17 -22.34 16.64
N ASP A 388 -3.11 -23.16 16.62
CA ASP A 388 -1.72 -22.70 16.69
C ASP A 388 -1.20 -22.19 15.32
N THR A 389 -1.77 -22.65 14.20
CA THR A 389 -1.37 -22.22 12.86
C THR A 389 -1.68 -20.73 12.58
N LEU A 390 -0.70 -20.01 12.04
CA LEU A 390 -0.85 -18.61 11.61
C LEU A 390 -1.76 -18.49 10.37
N ALA A 391 -2.35 -17.32 10.13
CA ALA A 391 -3.26 -17.05 8.99
C ALA A 391 -4.59 -17.82 8.94
N VAL A 392 -4.78 -18.84 9.77
CA VAL A 392 -6.11 -19.46 9.97
C VAL A 392 -7.07 -18.41 10.54
N SER A 393 -8.25 -18.32 9.94
CA SER A 393 -9.32 -17.38 10.28
C SER A 393 -9.74 -17.50 11.74
N LYS A 394 -10.20 -16.38 12.31
CA LYS A 394 -10.65 -16.33 13.71
C LYS A 394 -11.84 -17.28 13.93
N GLU A 395 -12.68 -17.44 12.92
CA GLU A 395 -13.86 -18.29 12.89
C GLU A 395 -13.46 -19.76 13.00
N LEU A 396 -12.54 -20.24 12.16
CA LEU A 396 -12.04 -21.62 12.23
C LEU A 396 -11.33 -21.91 13.56
N LYS A 397 -10.55 -20.94 14.08
CA LYS A 397 -9.91 -21.07 15.40
C LYS A 397 -10.92 -21.18 16.54
N LYS A 398 -11.99 -20.38 16.51
CA LYS A 398 -13.08 -20.48 17.49
C LYS A 398 -13.79 -21.83 17.39
N SER A 399 -14.06 -22.31 16.18
CA SER A 399 -14.67 -23.63 15.96
C SER A 399 -13.80 -24.76 16.52
N ALA A 400 -12.51 -24.77 16.15
CA ALA A 400 -11.54 -25.73 16.66
C ALA A 400 -11.42 -25.66 18.18
N GLN A 401 -11.39 -24.47 18.78
CA GLN A 401 -11.32 -24.30 20.23
C GLN A 401 -12.56 -24.84 20.94
N MET A 402 -13.76 -24.58 20.39
CA MET A 402 -15.01 -25.07 20.98
C MET A 402 -15.05 -26.60 20.92
N LYS A 403 -14.74 -27.19 19.77
CA LYS A 403 -14.69 -28.66 19.61
C LYS A 403 -13.58 -29.30 20.44
N LEU A 404 -12.44 -28.62 20.63
CA LEU A 404 -11.37 -29.05 21.53
C LEU A 404 -11.84 -29.15 22.97
N ASN A 405 -12.64 -28.20 23.46
CA ASN A 405 -13.18 -28.26 24.83
C ASN A 405 -14.07 -29.51 25.01
N TYR A 406 -14.95 -29.82 24.05
CA TYR A 406 -15.74 -31.06 24.08
C TYR A 406 -14.86 -32.32 24.05
N ALA A 407 -13.82 -32.32 23.22
CA ALA A 407 -12.92 -33.47 23.10
C ALA A 407 -12.09 -33.70 24.37
N GLN A 408 -11.66 -32.63 25.05
CA GLN A 408 -10.93 -32.70 26.32
C GLN A 408 -11.77 -33.25 27.47
N GLU A 409 -13.09 -33.06 27.41
CA GLU A 409 -14.06 -33.61 28.36
C GLU A 409 -14.61 -34.99 27.93
N GLU A 410 -14.13 -35.55 26.81
CA GLU A 410 -14.62 -36.80 26.20
C GLU A 410 -16.14 -36.79 25.90
N ASN A 411 -16.69 -35.60 25.64
CA ASN A 411 -18.10 -35.38 25.32
C ASN A 411 -18.37 -35.49 23.82
N ILE A 412 -19.51 -36.05 23.45
CA ILE A 412 -20.01 -36.02 22.05
C ILE A 412 -20.37 -34.57 21.66
N LEU A 413 -20.16 -34.23 20.37
CA LEU A 413 -20.61 -32.95 19.85
C LEU A 413 -22.14 -32.94 19.71
N PRO A 414 -22.83 -31.88 20.17
CA PRO A 414 -24.28 -31.76 19.96
C PRO A 414 -24.55 -31.62 18.47
N SER A 415 -25.56 -32.31 17.96
CA SER A 415 -25.94 -32.25 16.55
C SER A 415 -26.44 -30.84 16.16
N SER A 416 -26.39 -30.52 14.86
CA SER A 416 -26.93 -29.25 14.37
C SER A 416 -28.43 -29.10 14.69
N GLU A 417 -29.19 -30.20 14.69
CA GLU A 417 -30.63 -30.17 15.02
C GLU A 417 -30.88 -29.85 16.50
N GLU A 418 -30.13 -30.46 17.42
CA GLU A 418 -30.21 -30.16 18.85
C GLU A 418 -29.86 -28.69 19.14
N LEU A 419 -28.85 -28.15 18.47
CA LEU A 419 -28.47 -26.74 18.63
C LEU A 419 -29.53 -25.78 18.08
N LEU A 420 -30.23 -26.15 17.00
CA LEU A 420 -31.34 -25.37 16.47
C LEU A 420 -32.53 -25.38 17.41
N GLU A 421 -32.88 -26.53 17.99
CA GLU A 421 -33.94 -26.64 19.02
C GLU A 421 -33.59 -25.77 20.24
N ILE A 422 -32.36 -25.87 20.75
CA ILE A 422 -31.87 -25.03 21.86
C ILE A 422 -31.98 -23.54 21.53
N ALA A 423 -31.62 -23.14 20.30
CA ALA A 423 -31.68 -21.74 19.88
C ALA A 423 -33.13 -21.24 19.75
N GLN A 424 -34.03 -22.06 19.23
CA GLN A 424 -35.46 -21.76 19.07
C GLN A 424 -36.19 -21.65 20.42
N ASP A 425 -35.77 -22.41 21.43
CA ASP A 425 -36.33 -22.38 22.78
C ASP A 425 -35.82 -21.20 23.64
N GLN A 426 -34.84 -20.43 23.16
CA GLN A 426 -34.37 -19.24 23.88
C GLN A 426 -35.43 -18.14 23.88
N THR A 427 -35.62 -17.50 25.04
CA THR A 427 -36.68 -16.51 25.25
C THR A 427 -36.23 -15.05 25.15
N SER A 428 -34.92 -14.79 25.16
CA SER A 428 -34.36 -13.44 25.07
C SER A 428 -33.56 -13.25 23.80
N ALA A 429 -33.72 -12.10 23.12
CA ALA A 429 -33.03 -11.80 21.87
C ALA A 429 -31.50 -11.95 21.97
N SER A 430 -30.91 -11.61 23.12
CA SER A 430 -29.49 -11.80 23.39
C SER A 430 -29.06 -13.27 23.42
N LYS A 431 -29.87 -14.15 24.01
CA LYS A 431 -29.60 -15.58 24.07
C LYS A 431 -29.90 -16.28 22.75
N ILE A 432 -30.96 -15.86 22.05
CA ILE A 432 -31.27 -16.34 20.69
C ILE A 432 -30.05 -16.10 19.79
N LEU A 433 -29.55 -14.86 19.75
CA LEU A 433 -28.35 -14.53 18.97
C LEU A 433 -27.13 -15.36 19.39
N GLU A 434 -26.86 -15.48 20.70
CA GLU A 434 -25.74 -16.31 21.20
C GLU A 434 -25.85 -17.77 20.77
N SER A 435 -27.01 -18.40 20.95
CA SER A 435 -27.21 -19.82 20.60
C SER A 435 -27.06 -20.08 19.10
N TYR A 436 -27.54 -19.18 18.24
CA TYR A 436 -27.30 -19.29 16.80
C TYR A 436 -25.83 -19.04 16.43
N ILE A 437 -25.11 -18.16 17.14
CA ILE A 437 -23.66 -17.98 16.96
C ILE A 437 -22.90 -19.24 17.37
N ASP A 438 -23.23 -19.83 18.52
CA ASP A 438 -22.60 -21.07 19.00
C ASP A 438 -22.83 -22.22 18.01
N GLY A 439 -24.06 -22.33 17.50
CA GLY A 439 -24.40 -23.26 16.42
C GLY A 439 -23.61 -23.02 15.13
N TYR A 440 -23.51 -21.77 14.68
CA TYR A 440 -22.68 -21.39 13.54
C TYR A 440 -21.20 -21.71 13.75
N ILE A 441 -20.67 -21.49 14.96
CA ILE A 441 -19.26 -21.81 15.27
C ILE A 441 -19.03 -23.32 15.18
N LEU A 442 -19.96 -24.16 15.66
CA LEU A 442 -19.82 -25.62 15.57
C LEU A 442 -20.08 -26.18 14.16
N TYR A 443 -20.97 -25.54 13.41
CA TYR A 443 -21.45 -25.97 12.09
C TYR A 443 -21.54 -24.79 11.10
N PRO A 444 -20.40 -24.24 10.66
CA PRO A 444 -20.37 -23.01 9.86
C PRO A 444 -21.00 -23.14 8.47
N SER A 445 -21.11 -24.37 7.96
CA SER A 445 -21.70 -24.67 6.65
C SER A 445 -23.23 -24.80 6.68
N ASP A 446 -23.86 -24.82 7.86
CA ASP A 446 -25.31 -24.90 8.00
C ASP A 446 -25.92 -23.50 7.96
N SER A 447 -26.55 -23.15 6.83
CA SER A 447 -27.11 -21.83 6.58
C SER A 447 -28.22 -21.45 7.57
N ARG A 448 -28.86 -22.42 8.23
CA ARG A 448 -29.93 -22.18 9.21
C ARG A 448 -29.41 -21.36 10.40
N PHE A 449 -28.14 -21.53 10.79
CA PHE A 449 -27.54 -20.71 11.83
C PHE A 449 -27.27 -19.27 11.37
N ILE A 450 -26.93 -19.05 10.09
CA ILE A 450 -26.75 -17.70 9.54
C ILE A 450 -28.09 -16.96 9.49
N GLU A 451 -29.15 -17.63 9.03
CA GLU A 451 -30.52 -17.09 9.06
C GLU A 451 -30.95 -16.78 10.51
N GLY A 452 -30.69 -17.68 11.44
CA GLY A 452 -30.98 -17.50 12.87
C GLY A 452 -30.18 -16.37 13.53
N ILE A 453 -28.89 -16.21 13.19
CA ILE A 453 -28.08 -15.07 13.63
C ILE A 453 -28.71 -13.76 13.18
N ASN A 454 -29.11 -13.66 11.91
CA ASN A 454 -29.70 -12.43 11.38
C ASN A 454 -31.07 -12.13 12.00
N GLY A 455 -31.92 -13.15 12.17
CA GLY A 455 -33.18 -13.01 12.91
C GLY A 455 -32.98 -12.59 14.37
N GLY A 456 -32.01 -13.20 15.05
CA GLY A 456 -31.64 -12.88 16.43
C GLY A 456 -31.04 -11.48 16.59
N ALA A 457 -30.18 -11.08 15.65
CA ALA A 457 -29.57 -9.75 15.60
C ALA A 457 -30.62 -8.67 15.35
N GLN A 458 -31.57 -8.88 14.44
CA GLN A 458 -32.69 -7.97 14.20
C GLN A 458 -33.58 -7.86 15.44
N ALA A 459 -33.95 -8.98 16.07
CA ALA A 459 -34.74 -8.95 17.31
C ALA A 459 -34.02 -8.21 18.45
N LEU A 460 -32.70 -8.36 18.53
CA LEU A 460 -31.87 -7.67 19.52
C LEU A 460 -31.75 -6.17 19.20
N LEU A 461 -31.66 -5.81 17.91
CA LEU A 461 -31.62 -4.43 17.43
C LEU A 461 -32.92 -3.69 17.76
N ASP A 462 -34.06 -4.31 17.48
CA ASP A 462 -35.39 -3.78 17.81
C ASP A 462 -35.54 -3.56 19.32
N TRP A 463 -35.10 -4.54 20.12
CA TRP A 463 -35.15 -4.46 21.57
C TRP A 463 -34.22 -3.37 22.11
N ALA A 464 -32.98 -3.29 21.62
CA ALA A 464 -32.00 -2.27 22.00
C ALA A 464 -32.49 -0.87 21.65
N THR A 465 -33.16 -0.72 20.50
CA THR A 465 -33.80 0.53 20.07
C THR A 465 -34.88 0.99 21.04
N LYS A 466 -35.71 0.08 21.56
CA LYS A 466 -36.69 0.40 22.61
C LYS A 466 -36.01 0.85 23.90
N GLN A 467 -34.91 0.21 24.30
CA GLN A 467 -34.13 0.64 25.46
C GLN A 467 -33.54 2.04 25.27
N HIS A 468 -33.00 2.32 24.09
CA HIS A 468 -32.47 3.64 23.72
C HIS A 468 -33.56 4.71 23.80
N GLN A 469 -34.74 4.46 23.22
CA GLN A 469 -35.88 5.38 23.28
C GLN A 469 -36.35 5.64 24.72
N ASN A 470 -36.21 4.64 25.60
CA ASN A 470 -36.48 4.77 27.04
C ASN A 470 -35.32 5.41 27.83
N SER A 471 -34.30 5.94 27.15
CA SER A 471 -33.08 6.54 27.74
C SER A 471 -32.21 5.57 28.55
N ASN A 472 -32.38 4.26 28.36
CA ASN A 472 -31.53 3.22 28.96
C ASN A 472 -30.26 3.01 28.12
N TYR A 473 -29.45 4.08 27.97
CA TYR A 473 -28.33 4.13 27.02
C TYR A 473 -27.28 3.04 27.26
N ASP A 474 -26.88 2.78 28.51
CA ASP A 474 -25.83 1.79 28.80
C ASP A 474 -26.26 0.38 28.36
N THR A 475 -27.54 0.04 28.52
CA THR A 475 -28.10 -1.23 28.03
C THR A 475 -28.18 -1.28 26.51
N ALA A 476 -28.60 -0.20 25.87
CA ALA A 476 -28.65 -0.13 24.41
C ALA A 476 -27.24 -0.25 23.78
N ILE A 477 -26.26 0.46 24.34
CA ILE A 477 -24.85 0.42 23.93
C ILE A 477 -24.32 -1.02 23.94
N ASP A 478 -24.50 -1.72 25.06
CA ASP A 478 -24.03 -3.10 25.20
C ASP A 478 -24.66 -4.02 24.14
N ARG A 479 -25.97 -3.89 23.87
CA ARG A 479 -26.64 -4.71 22.86
C ARG A 479 -26.24 -4.35 21.43
N TYR A 480 -26.05 -3.08 21.10
CA TYR A 480 -25.53 -2.69 19.78
C TYR A 480 -24.12 -3.23 19.56
N GLN A 481 -23.25 -3.14 20.57
CA GLN A 481 -21.90 -3.72 20.50
C GLN A 481 -21.94 -5.24 20.31
N LYS A 482 -22.86 -5.92 20.99
CA LYS A 482 -23.06 -7.36 20.82
C LYS A 482 -23.46 -7.73 19.39
N ILE A 483 -24.37 -6.99 18.78
CA ILE A 483 -24.76 -7.16 17.36
C ILE A 483 -23.54 -6.95 16.45
N LEU A 484 -22.79 -5.87 16.63
CA LEU A 484 -21.61 -5.55 15.82
C LEU A 484 -20.46 -6.57 15.97
N SER A 485 -20.43 -7.32 17.08
CA SER A 485 -19.44 -8.38 17.31
C SER A 485 -19.84 -9.75 16.78
N ALA A 486 -21.11 -9.92 16.38
CA ALA A 486 -21.63 -11.20 15.93
C ALA A 486 -21.16 -11.51 14.49
N PRO A 487 -20.75 -12.75 14.19
CA PRO A 487 -20.35 -13.16 12.85
C PRO A 487 -21.54 -13.15 11.90
N LYS A 488 -21.31 -12.89 10.61
CA LYS A 488 -22.31 -13.06 9.53
C LYS A 488 -23.62 -12.26 9.69
N VAL A 489 -23.62 -11.21 10.52
CA VAL A 489 -24.72 -10.25 10.56
C VAL A 489 -24.77 -9.45 9.26
N GLU A 490 -25.96 -9.28 8.70
CA GLU A 490 -26.21 -8.50 7.51
C GLU A 490 -25.72 -7.05 7.67
N ASN A 491 -25.21 -6.48 6.58
CA ASN A 491 -24.64 -5.13 6.58
C ASN A 491 -25.68 -4.07 6.99
N THR A 492 -26.94 -4.26 6.60
CA THR A 492 -28.08 -3.40 6.97
C THR A 492 -28.26 -3.32 8.49
N ILE A 493 -28.34 -4.48 9.16
CA ILE A 493 -28.47 -4.61 10.61
C ILE A 493 -27.24 -3.99 11.32
N SER A 494 -26.05 -4.30 10.82
CA SER A 494 -24.80 -3.79 11.39
C SER A 494 -24.70 -2.27 11.29
N LYS A 495 -25.05 -1.69 10.14
CA LYS A 495 -25.00 -0.24 9.91
C LYS A 495 -26.02 0.50 10.78
N GLU A 496 -27.21 -0.06 10.94
CA GLU A 496 -28.22 0.49 11.84
C GLU A 496 -27.76 0.43 13.30
N ALA A 497 -27.16 -0.67 13.74
CA ALA A 497 -26.57 -0.79 15.07
C ALA A 497 -25.44 0.23 15.29
N GLU A 498 -24.56 0.45 14.30
CA GLU A 498 -23.46 1.43 14.34
C GLU A 498 -23.98 2.87 14.54
N ILE A 499 -24.97 3.27 13.73
CA ILE A 499 -25.57 4.61 13.81
C ILE A 499 -26.26 4.81 15.15
N LYS A 500 -27.08 3.85 15.59
CA LYS A 500 -27.79 3.96 16.86
C LYS A 500 -26.84 3.94 18.06
N LEU A 501 -25.76 3.16 18.00
CA LEU A 501 -24.68 3.17 18.98
C LEU A 501 -24.03 4.56 19.10
N LYS A 502 -23.75 5.23 17.97
CA LYS A 502 -23.20 6.60 17.96
C LYS A 502 -24.10 7.58 18.72
N TYR A 503 -25.41 7.51 18.53
CA TYR A 503 -26.37 8.34 19.29
C TYR A 503 -26.44 7.96 20.78
N ALA A 504 -26.42 6.66 21.09
CA ALA A 504 -26.46 6.18 22.46
C ALA A 504 -25.22 6.57 23.26
N LEU A 505 -24.03 6.51 22.65
CA LEU A 505 -22.75 6.96 23.25
C LEU A 505 -22.77 8.45 23.61
N ASN A 506 -23.45 9.27 22.79
CA ASN A 506 -23.67 10.69 23.07
C ASN A 506 -24.82 10.96 24.05
N ARG A 507 -25.46 9.91 24.58
CA ARG A 507 -26.66 9.98 25.42
C ARG A 507 -27.78 10.82 24.81
N GLY A 508 -27.88 10.80 23.48
CA GLY A 508 -28.88 11.53 22.70
C GLY A 508 -29.98 10.60 22.19
N GLY A 509 -31.19 11.14 22.03
CA GLY A 509 -32.24 10.47 21.25
C GLY A 509 -31.98 10.53 19.75
N PHE A 510 -32.74 9.78 18.97
CA PHE A 510 -32.73 9.92 17.51
C PHE A 510 -33.28 11.29 17.12
N PRO A 511 -32.73 11.95 16.07
CA PRO A 511 -33.29 13.20 15.56
C PRO A 511 -34.76 13.03 15.10
N SER A 512 -35.42 14.10 14.70
CA SER A 512 -36.64 13.97 13.88
C SER A 512 -36.26 13.83 12.42
N SER A 513 -37.09 13.15 11.62
CA SER A 513 -36.84 12.98 10.19
C SER A 513 -36.74 14.33 9.47
N ASP A 514 -37.61 15.29 9.79
CA ASP A 514 -37.54 16.65 9.23
C ASP A 514 -36.25 17.39 9.58
N TYR A 515 -35.79 17.28 10.83
CA TYR A 515 -34.54 17.88 11.25
C TYR A 515 -33.36 17.27 10.49
N LEU A 516 -33.27 15.93 10.44
CA LEU A 516 -32.17 15.23 9.78
C LEU A 516 -32.15 15.54 8.28
N TYR A 517 -33.30 15.52 7.62
CA TYR A 517 -33.42 15.86 6.21
C TYR A 517 -32.95 17.30 5.93
N MET A 518 -33.36 18.26 6.76
CA MET A 518 -32.95 19.66 6.62
C MET A 518 -31.42 19.83 6.81
N GLN A 519 -30.82 19.09 7.75
CA GLN A 519 -29.35 19.11 7.93
C GLN A 519 -28.64 18.52 6.71
N ALA A 520 -29.14 17.39 6.19
CA ALA A 520 -28.60 16.75 4.99
C ALA A 520 -28.67 17.70 3.78
N ASP A 521 -29.84 18.27 3.52
CA ASP A 521 -30.10 19.15 2.36
C ASP A 521 -29.23 20.43 2.38
N ARG A 522 -29.03 21.02 3.56
CA ARG A 522 -28.21 22.24 3.74
C ARG A 522 -26.70 22.00 3.79
N SER A 523 -26.25 20.75 3.85
CA SER A 523 -24.81 20.46 3.91
C SER A 523 -24.10 20.79 2.59
N ASP A 524 -23.05 21.60 2.67
CA ASP A 524 -22.18 21.94 1.53
C ASP A 524 -21.15 20.84 1.21
N SER A 525 -20.78 20.04 2.21
CA SER A 525 -19.85 18.91 2.04
C SER A 525 -20.57 17.74 1.39
N ALA A 526 -20.04 17.26 0.25
CA ALA A 526 -20.58 16.10 -0.46
C ALA A 526 -20.58 14.83 0.43
N SER A 527 -19.51 14.60 1.20
CA SER A 527 -19.43 13.46 2.12
C SER A 527 -20.42 13.58 3.27
N THR A 528 -20.52 14.76 3.89
CA THR A 528 -21.44 14.96 5.02
C THR A 528 -22.90 14.88 4.59
N LYS A 529 -23.23 15.43 3.42
CA LYS A 529 -24.56 15.32 2.82
C LYS A 529 -24.92 13.86 2.54
N PHE A 530 -24.01 13.10 1.95
CA PHE A 530 -24.15 11.65 1.73
C PHE A 530 -24.39 10.89 3.05
N GLU A 531 -23.52 11.10 4.04
CA GLU A 531 -23.59 10.43 5.35
C GLU A 531 -24.92 10.73 6.08
N LEU A 532 -25.42 11.97 6.03
CA LEU A 532 -26.70 12.33 6.66
C LEU A 532 -27.92 11.74 5.93
N PHE A 533 -27.88 11.66 4.59
CA PHE A 533 -28.95 10.98 3.85
C PHE A 533 -28.92 9.46 4.06
N GLU A 534 -27.73 8.84 4.12
CA GLU A 534 -27.56 7.41 4.46
C GLU A 534 -28.13 7.15 5.86
N GLU A 535 -27.76 7.98 6.82
CA GLU A 535 -28.28 7.91 8.18
C GLU A 535 -29.81 8.00 8.21
N GLY A 536 -30.39 8.88 7.40
CA GLY A 536 -31.84 9.02 7.29
C GLY A 536 -32.53 7.84 6.61
N THR A 537 -31.91 7.20 5.60
CA THR A 537 -32.46 5.97 5.01
C THR A 537 -32.52 4.83 6.02
N ILE A 538 -31.59 4.79 6.96
CA ILE A 538 -31.50 3.75 7.98
C ILE A 538 -32.44 4.02 9.15
N LEU A 539 -32.52 5.28 9.62
CA LEU A 539 -33.40 5.64 10.74
C LEU A 539 -34.88 5.77 10.33
N TYR A 540 -35.15 6.13 9.08
CA TYR A 540 -36.51 6.35 8.56
C TYR A 540 -36.72 5.66 7.19
N PRO A 541 -36.63 4.32 7.12
CA PRO A 541 -36.67 3.58 5.85
C PRO A 541 -38.00 3.74 5.07
N ASN A 542 -39.08 4.14 5.74
CA ASN A 542 -40.37 4.40 5.10
C ASN A 542 -40.48 5.78 4.42
N GLU A 543 -39.47 6.65 4.59
CA GLU A 543 -39.47 8.01 4.01
C GLU A 543 -38.62 8.07 2.74
N ASN A 544 -39.26 7.92 1.58
CA ASN A 544 -38.59 7.88 0.27
C ASN A 544 -37.66 9.07 -0.01
N ARG A 545 -37.92 10.24 0.59
CA ARG A 545 -37.10 11.44 0.42
C ARG A 545 -35.62 11.22 0.80
N PHE A 546 -35.34 10.37 1.80
CA PHE A 546 -33.96 10.05 2.18
C PHE A 546 -33.28 9.17 1.15
N PHE A 547 -33.99 8.19 0.58
CA PHE A 547 -33.46 7.32 -0.47
C PHE A 547 -33.11 8.13 -1.72
N THR A 548 -34.02 9.02 -2.12
CA THR A 548 -33.81 9.96 -3.23
C THR A 548 -32.62 10.89 -2.97
N GLY A 549 -32.52 11.45 -1.76
CA GLY A 549 -31.41 12.31 -1.34
C GLY A 549 -30.07 11.58 -1.26
N LEU A 550 -30.06 10.33 -0.78
CA LEU A 550 -28.88 9.47 -0.70
C LEU A 550 -28.32 9.21 -2.09
N ASN A 551 -29.12 8.73 -3.03
CA ASN A 551 -28.64 8.42 -4.38
C ASN A 551 -28.15 9.67 -5.12
N SER A 552 -28.84 10.79 -4.96
CA SER A 552 -28.41 12.08 -5.52
C SER A 552 -27.10 12.58 -4.94
N SER A 553 -26.93 12.47 -3.62
CA SER A 553 -25.68 12.86 -2.94
C SER A 553 -24.55 11.86 -3.19
N ALA A 554 -24.85 10.58 -3.40
CA ALA A 554 -23.91 9.53 -3.79
C ALA A 554 -23.32 9.82 -5.18
N LEU A 555 -24.15 10.20 -6.15
CA LEU A 555 -23.67 10.65 -7.46
C LEU A 555 -22.76 11.87 -7.33
N ASN A 556 -23.14 12.87 -6.53
CA ASN A 556 -22.29 14.05 -6.30
C ASN A 556 -20.95 13.67 -5.64
N LEU A 557 -20.96 12.76 -4.67
CA LEU A 557 -19.76 12.26 -4.02
C LEU A 557 -18.87 11.46 -4.98
N LEU A 558 -19.47 10.65 -5.86
CA LEU A 558 -18.79 9.93 -6.93
C LEU A 558 -18.07 10.89 -7.87
N LEU A 559 -18.78 11.92 -8.36
CA LEU A 559 -18.19 12.92 -9.26
C LEU A 559 -17.06 13.71 -8.59
N TRP A 560 -17.22 14.02 -7.30
CA TRP A 560 -16.15 14.63 -6.52
C TRP A 560 -14.94 13.70 -6.38
N ALA A 561 -15.15 12.41 -6.10
CA ALA A 561 -14.10 11.41 -5.98
C ALA A 561 -13.36 11.21 -7.30
N MET A 562 -14.08 11.11 -8.42
CA MET A 562 -13.51 11.08 -9.77
C MET A 562 -12.67 12.32 -10.06
N LYS A 563 -13.12 13.51 -9.65
CA LYS A 563 -12.31 14.72 -9.80
C LYS A 563 -11.02 14.67 -8.96
N GLN A 564 -11.05 14.12 -7.74
CA GLN A 564 -9.81 13.94 -6.97
C GLN A 564 -8.89 12.89 -7.62
N HIS A 565 -9.47 11.83 -8.15
CA HIS A 565 -8.76 10.78 -8.88
C HIS A 565 -8.06 11.33 -10.13
N GLU A 566 -8.76 12.15 -10.93
CA GLU A 566 -8.19 12.87 -12.08
C GLU A 566 -7.06 13.83 -11.68
N ASN A 567 -7.10 14.37 -10.46
CA ASN A 567 -6.02 15.17 -9.86
C ASN A 567 -4.95 14.32 -9.16
N THR A 568 -4.88 13.02 -9.46
CA THR A 568 -3.91 12.04 -8.95
C THR A 568 -3.88 11.91 -7.42
N ARG A 569 -4.97 12.26 -6.72
CA ARG A 569 -5.13 12.05 -5.28
C ARG A 569 -5.82 10.72 -5.02
N PHE A 570 -5.11 9.63 -5.31
CA PHE A 570 -5.66 8.27 -5.36
C PHE A 570 -6.21 7.80 -4.01
N ASP A 571 -5.48 8.05 -2.93
CA ASP A 571 -5.88 7.75 -1.54
C ASP A 571 -7.21 8.41 -1.16
N VAL A 572 -7.33 9.71 -1.46
CA VAL A 572 -8.55 10.50 -1.21
C VAL A 572 -9.72 9.97 -2.02
N ALA A 573 -9.48 9.59 -3.28
CA ALA A 573 -10.52 9.04 -4.15
C ALA A 573 -10.98 7.64 -3.70
N ILE A 574 -10.02 6.73 -3.40
CA ILE A 574 -10.28 5.37 -2.92
C ILE A 574 -11.14 5.39 -1.65
N ASP A 575 -10.84 6.28 -0.68
CA ASP A 575 -11.65 6.43 0.53
C ASP A 575 -13.13 6.73 0.20
N ARG A 576 -13.40 7.56 -0.80
CA ARG A 576 -14.78 7.94 -1.17
C ARG A 576 -15.45 6.87 -2.02
N TYR A 577 -14.71 6.17 -2.87
CA TYR A 577 -15.25 5.00 -3.55
C TYR A 577 -15.64 3.90 -2.55
N ASN A 578 -14.78 3.61 -1.56
CA ASN A 578 -15.10 2.65 -0.50
C ASN A 578 -16.35 3.05 0.29
N LYS A 579 -16.52 4.34 0.61
CA LYS A 579 -17.75 4.83 1.25
C LYS A 579 -19.00 4.56 0.41
N LEU A 580 -18.95 4.82 -0.89
CA LEU A 580 -20.07 4.56 -1.80
C LEU A 580 -20.40 3.06 -1.90
N LEU A 581 -19.36 2.23 -1.94
CA LEU A 581 -19.49 0.77 -2.05
C LEU A 581 -20.01 0.12 -0.77
N ALA A 582 -19.66 0.67 0.40
CA ALA A 582 -20.09 0.17 1.70
C ALA A 582 -21.57 0.46 2.00
N SER A 583 -22.16 1.48 1.36
CA SER A 583 -23.55 1.88 1.59
C SER A 583 -24.53 0.90 0.92
N PRO A 584 -25.43 0.24 1.68
CA PRO A 584 -26.35 -0.75 1.12
C PRO A 584 -27.32 -0.13 0.10
N GLU A 585 -27.83 1.07 0.38
CA GLU A 585 -28.91 1.73 -0.38
C GLU A 585 -28.44 2.59 -1.57
N VAL A 586 -27.13 2.62 -1.86
CA VAL A 586 -26.61 3.31 -3.05
C VAL A 586 -26.84 2.44 -4.28
N SER A 587 -27.38 3.06 -5.34
CA SER A 587 -27.69 2.43 -6.61
C SER A 587 -26.50 1.70 -7.23
N ASP A 588 -26.78 0.58 -7.88
CA ASP A 588 -25.78 -0.24 -8.55
C ASP A 588 -25.01 0.55 -9.60
N SER A 589 -25.67 1.46 -10.35
CA SER A 589 -24.97 2.29 -11.33
C SER A 589 -23.87 3.15 -10.70
N VAL A 590 -24.06 3.66 -9.48
CA VAL A 590 -23.02 4.45 -8.79
C VAL A 590 -21.93 3.53 -8.25
N LYS A 591 -22.30 2.37 -7.70
CA LYS A 591 -21.35 1.36 -7.20
C LYS A 591 -20.47 0.80 -8.32
N ASP A 592 -21.03 0.47 -9.47
CA ASP A 592 -20.28 -0.05 -10.63
C ASP A 592 -19.24 0.94 -11.14
N ILE A 593 -19.56 2.24 -11.13
CA ILE A 593 -18.61 3.30 -11.50
C ILE A 593 -17.56 3.46 -10.39
N ALA A 594 -17.97 3.42 -9.11
CA ALA A 594 -17.06 3.52 -7.97
C ALA A 594 -16.06 2.36 -7.93
N GLU A 595 -16.50 1.11 -8.13
CA GLU A 595 -15.65 -0.08 -8.07
C GLU A 595 -14.60 -0.09 -9.20
N ARG A 596 -15.03 0.21 -10.43
CA ARG A 596 -14.11 0.32 -11.58
C ARG A 596 -13.07 1.41 -11.35
N ASN A 597 -13.50 2.59 -10.89
CA ASN A 597 -12.58 3.69 -10.64
C ASN A 597 -11.68 3.44 -9.41
N LYS A 598 -12.15 2.73 -8.40
CA LYS A 598 -11.34 2.29 -7.26
C LYS A 598 -10.22 1.36 -7.72
N THR A 599 -10.55 0.34 -8.52
CA THR A 599 -9.56 -0.59 -9.10
C THR A 599 -8.48 0.16 -9.88
N LEU A 600 -8.89 1.16 -10.68
CA LEU A 600 -7.95 2.01 -11.42
C LEU A 600 -7.09 2.88 -10.50
N ALA A 601 -7.67 3.44 -9.44
CA ALA A 601 -6.95 4.26 -8.46
C ALA A 601 -5.91 3.45 -7.69
N GLU A 602 -6.22 2.21 -7.31
CA GLU A 602 -5.29 1.26 -6.67
C GLU A 602 -4.11 0.93 -7.59
N GLN A 603 -4.33 0.97 -8.90
CA GLN A 603 -3.28 0.83 -9.93
C GLN A 603 -2.59 2.16 -10.29
N SER A 604 -2.92 3.26 -9.61
CA SER A 604 -2.45 4.62 -9.92
C SER A 604 -2.74 5.08 -11.36
N LYS A 605 -3.87 4.65 -11.93
CA LYS A 605 -4.31 5.00 -13.30
C LYS A 605 -5.51 5.94 -13.28
N VAL A 606 -5.44 7.03 -14.05
CA VAL A 606 -6.56 7.97 -14.22
C VAL A 606 -7.69 7.29 -15.03
N PRO A 607 -8.96 7.40 -14.61
CA PRO A 607 -10.05 6.72 -15.27
C PRO A 607 -10.41 7.36 -16.60
N THR A 608 -10.73 6.53 -17.59
CA THR A 608 -11.24 7.01 -18.88
C THR A 608 -12.73 7.27 -18.78
N ARG A 609 -13.19 8.41 -19.33
CA ARG A 609 -14.62 8.72 -19.42
C ARG A 609 -15.36 7.87 -20.46
N GLN A 610 -14.62 7.21 -21.35
CA GLN A 610 -15.15 6.20 -22.26
C GLN A 610 -14.68 4.82 -21.82
N VAL A 611 -15.63 3.91 -21.61
CA VAL A 611 -15.41 2.51 -21.23
C VAL A 611 -15.99 1.64 -22.34
N ILE A 612 -15.19 0.73 -22.88
CA ILE A 612 -15.62 -0.25 -23.88
C ILE A 612 -15.39 -1.64 -23.29
N GLU A 613 -16.47 -2.38 -23.12
CA GLU A 613 -16.47 -3.78 -22.70
C GLU A 613 -16.96 -4.65 -23.87
N ASN A 614 -16.58 -5.92 -23.85
CA ASN A 614 -17.02 -6.89 -24.86
C ASN A 614 -17.70 -8.07 -24.19
N SER A 615 -18.90 -8.42 -24.66
CA SER A 615 -19.66 -9.58 -24.20
C SER A 615 -19.53 -10.72 -25.19
N ASN A 616 -18.91 -11.84 -24.78
CA ASN A 616 -18.76 -13.01 -25.65
C ASN A 616 -20.04 -13.86 -25.66
N TYR A 617 -20.46 -14.29 -26.84
CA TYR A 617 -21.62 -15.15 -27.04
C TYR A 617 -21.24 -16.44 -27.77
N ASN A 618 -21.72 -17.59 -27.28
CA ASN A 618 -21.46 -18.90 -27.89
C ASN A 618 -22.37 -19.17 -29.11
N VAL A 619 -22.45 -18.20 -30.01
CA VAL A 619 -23.14 -18.27 -31.30
C VAL A 619 -22.31 -17.48 -32.29
N SER A 620 -22.15 -17.98 -33.51
CA SER A 620 -21.49 -17.25 -34.58
C SER A 620 -22.42 -16.21 -35.20
N LEU A 621 -21.86 -15.19 -35.85
CA LEU A 621 -22.65 -14.15 -36.54
C LEU A 621 -23.60 -14.77 -37.59
N MET A 622 -23.17 -15.82 -38.29
CA MET A 622 -23.97 -16.50 -39.30
C MET A 622 -25.08 -17.36 -38.71
N GLU A 623 -24.86 -18.00 -37.56
CA GLU A 623 -25.92 -18.69 -36.81
C GLU A 623 -26.96 -17.67 -36.33
N ALA A 624 -26.54 -16.53 -35.79
CA ALA A 624 -27.43 -15.46 -35.36
C ALA A 624 -28.26 -14.88 -36.53
N LEU A 625 -27.64 -14.65 -37.69
CA LEU A 625 -28.32 -14.22 -38.90
C LEU A 625 -29.37 -15.25 -39.36
N SER A 626 -29.01 -16.53 -39.36
CA SER A 626 -29.91 -17.62 -39.75
C SER A 626 -31.13 -17.72 -38.83
N SER A 627 -30.92 -17.56 -37.52
CA SER A 627 -32.01 -17.50 -36.54
C SER A 627 -32.93 -16.30 -36.79
N GLN A 628 -32.38 -15.11 -37.02
CA GLN A 628 -33.17 -13.91 -37.34
C GLN A 628 -34.00 -14.09 -38.63
N MET A 629 -33.41 -14.66 -39.68
CA MET A 629 -34.08 -14.85 -40.97
C MET A 629 -35.13 -15.97 -40.95
N SER A 630 -35.10 -16.88 -39.96
CA SER A 630 -36.07 -17.98 -39.83
C SER A 630 -37.29 -17.65 -38.96
N LEU A 631 -37.36 -16.44 -38.40
CA LEU A 631 -38.52 -15.99 -37.63
C LEU A 631 -39.80 -15.96 -38.47
N SER A 632 -40.95 -16.19 -37.81
CA SER A 632 -42.28 -16.12 -38.45
C SER A 632 -42.55 -14.75 -39.11
N THR A 633 -42.00 -13.69 -38.52
CA THR A 633 -41.82 -12.40 -39.17
C THR A 633 -40.32 -12.08 -39.19
N PRO A 634 -39.63 -12.27 -40.33
CA PRO A 634 -38.21 -11.96 -40.42
C PRO A 634 -37.99 -10.44 -40.30
N PRO A 635 -36.74 -9.97 -40.10
CA PRO A 635 -36.42 -8.56 -40.06
C PRO A 635 -37.06 -7.78 -41.21
N GLN A 636 -37.70 -6.66 -40.88
CA GLN A 636 -38.39 -5.79 -41.83
C GLN A 636 -37.51 -4.59 -42.19
N THR A 637 -37.77 -3.99 -43.35
CA THR A 637 -37.12 -2.76 -43.81
C THR A 637 -38.02 -1.93 -44.69
N ASP A 638 -37.85 -0.61 -44.65
CA ASP A 638 -38.45 0.37 -45.55
C ASP A 638 -37.52 0.77 -46.72
N LYS A 639 -36.29 0.23 -46.78
CA LYS A 639 -35.30 0.47 -47.85
C LYS A 639 -35.86 0.25 -49.26
N TYR A 640 -36.80 -0.69 -49.38
CA TYR A 640 -37.41 -1.09 -50.64
C TYR A 640 -38.78 -0.44 -50.91
N ARG A 641 -39.22 0.53 -50.10
CA ARG A 641 -40.59 1.09 -50.18
C ARG A 641 -41.00 1.59 -51.56
N ASN A 642 -40.05 2.09 -52.34
CA ASN A 642 -40.27 2.62 -53.70
C ASN A 642 -39.88 1.64 -54.82
N GLN A 643 -39.51 0.40 -54.49
CA GLN A 643 -39.17 -0.61 -55.48
C GLN A 643 -40.41 -1.41 -55.92
N PRO A 644 -40.48 -1.90 -57.16
CA PRO A 644 -41.56 -2.77 -57.62
C PRO A 644 -41.70 -4.05 -56.77
N ALA A 645 -42.90 -4.66 -56.79
CA ALA A 645 -43.19 -5.93 -56.14
C ALA A 645 -44.10 -6.75 -57.05
N TYR A 646 -43.86 -8.07 -57.13
CA TYR A 646 -44.48 -8.91 -58.14
C TYR A 646 -45.17 -10.13 -57.55
N ILE A 647 -46.29 -10.51 -58.15
CA ILE A 647 -46.98 -11.78 -57.89
C ILE A 647 -47.22 -12.50 -59.21
N HIS A 648 -47.01 -13.82 -59.25
CA HIS A 648 -47.26 -14.60 -60.46
C HIS A 648 -48.76 -14.77 -60.72
N SER A 649 -49.18 -14.76 -61.98
CA SER A 649 -50.59 -14.77 -62.35
C SER A 649 -51.36 -16.00 -61.88
N SER A 650 -50.69 -17.12 -61.59
CA SER A 650 -51.32 -18.35 -61.09
C SER A 650 -51.90 -18.22 -59.67
N PHE A 651 -51.58 -17.15 -58.94
CA PHE A 651 -52.00 -16.96 -57.55
C PHE A 651 -53.06 -15.88 -57.36
N VAL A 652 -53.36 -15.11 -58.41
CA VAL A 652 -54.28 -13.97 -58.33
C VAL A 652 -55.29 -14.01 -59.47
N SER A 653 -56.56 -13.80 -59.15
CA SER A 653 -57.60 -13.67 -60.17
C SER A 653 -57.51 -12.32 -60.88
N SER A 654 -58.18 -12.19 -62.03
CA SER A 654 -58.26 -10.93 -62.79
C SER A 654 -58.84 -9.74 -62.01
N SER A 655 -59.51 -10.01 -60.88
CA SER A 655 -60.04 -9.00 -59.96
C SER A 655 -59.07 -8.55 -58.86
N GLY A 656 -57.84 -9.07 -58.85
CA GLY A 656 -56.83 -8.75 -57.82
C GLY A 656 -57.04 -9.47 -56.49
N LYS A 657 -57.80 -10.56 -56.47
CA LYS A 657 -57.99 -11.40 -55.28
C LYS A 657 -57.00 -12.57 -55.29
N VAL A 658 -56.31 -12.77 -54.17
CA VAL A 658 -55.37 -13.88 -53.97
C VAL A 658 -56.15 -15.19 -53.81
N GLU A 659 -55.94 -16.16 -54.70
CA GLU A 659 -56.72 -17.41 -54.77
C GLU A 659 -56.08 -18.56 -53.98
N LYS A 660 -54.76 -18.46 -53.70
CA LYS A 660 -53.95 -19.38 -52.89
C LYS A 660 -52.89 -18.56 -52.15
N ASN A 661 -52.42 -19.04 -51.00
CA ASN A 661 -51.31 -18.38 -50.29
C ASN A 661 -50.15 -18.15 -51.27
N ALA A 662 -49.67 -16.91 -51.31
CA ALA A 662 -48.79 -16.45 -52.36
C ALA A 662 -47.70 -15.55 -51.79
N ASN A 663 -46.48 -15.78 -52.26
CA ASN A 663 -45.36 -14.89 -51.98
C ASN A 663 -45.35 -13.72 -52.95
N ILE A 664 -44.86 -12.59 -52.45
CA ILE A 664 -44.63 -11.37 -53.21
C ILE A 664 -43.13 -11.22 -53.42
N TYR A 665 -42.73 -11.17 -54.68
CA TYR A 665 -41.35 -11.29 -55.13
C TYR A 665 -40.74 -9.94 -55.52
N ALA A 666 -39.43 -9.81 -55.36
CA ALA A 666 -38.67 -8.61 -55.72
C ALA A 666 -38.46 -8.46 -57.23
N SER A 667 -38.51 -9.56 -57.98
CA SER A 667 -38.52 -9.55 -59.45
C SER A 667 -39.50 -10.59 -59.98
N THR A 668 -39.72 -10.60 -61.29
CA THR A 668 -40.59 -11.58 -61.97
C THR A 668 -39.92 -12.94 -62.14
N ASN A 669 -39.39 -13.51 -61.04
CA ASN A 669 -38.71 -14.79 -60.93
C ASN A 669 -39.04 -15.40 -59.53
N PRO A 670 -39.51 -16.66 -59.45
CA PRO A 670 -39.91 -17.28 -58.18
C PRO A 670 -38.75 -17.59 -57.22
N ASP A 671 -37.50 -17.58 -57.70
CA ASP A 671 -36.29 -17.72 -56.89
C ASP A 671 -35.77 -16.38 -56.35
N SER A 672 -36.42 -15.27 -56.71
CA SER A 672 -36.07 -13.94 -56.22
C SER A 672 -36.53 -13.71 -54.78
N HIS A 673 -35.95 -12.68 -54.14
CA HIS A 673 -36.26 -12.34 -52.75
C HIS A 673 -37.75 -12.11 -52.51
N ILE A 674 -38.27 -12.66 -51.41
CA ILE A 674 -39.68 -12.55 -51.03
C ILE A 674 -39.84 -11.34 -50.11
N TYR A 675 -40.55 -10.32 -50.57
CA TYR A 675 -40.85 -9.12 -49.80
C TYR A 675 -41.93 -9.31 -48.74
N THR A 676 -42.91 -10.19 -48.98
CA THR A 676 -43.95 -10.57 -48.01
C THR A 676 -44.76 -11.74 -48.58
N SER A 677 -45.79 -12.19 -47.86
CA SER A 677 -46.74 -13.19 -48.34
C SER A 677 -48.17 -12.72 -48.05
N TYR A 678 -49.09 -13.03 -48.97
CA TYR A 678 -50.53 -12.85 -48.78
C TYR A 678 -51.22 -14.21 -48.67
N ASN A 679 -52.20 -14.29 -47.77
CA ASN A 679 -53.09 -15.41 -47.58
C ASN A 679 -54.20 -15.43 -48.63
N LYS A 680 -54.75 -16.62 -48.86
CA LYS A 680 -55.94 -16.79 -49.70
C LYS A 680 -57.08 -15.88 -49.23
N GLY A 681 -57.66 -15.15 -50.18
CA GLY A 681 -58.80 -14.27 -49.98
C GLY A 681 -58.43 -12.79 -49.84
N GLU A 682 -57.17 -12.46 -49.60
CA GLU A 682 -56.70 -11.07 -49.51
C GLU A 682 -56.78 -10.37 -50.87
N LYS A 683 -57.06 -9.07 -50.85
CA LYS A 683 -57.13 -8.23 -52.06
C LYS A 683 -55.83 -7.43 -52.21
N ILE A 684 -55.30 -7.42 -53.43
CA ILE A 684 -54.11 -6.65 -53.79
C ILE A 684 -54.44 -5.63 -54.88
N SER A 685 -53.67 -4.55 -54.92
CA SER A 685 -53.79 -3.51 -55.95
C SER A 685 -52.80 -3.79 -57.07
N VAL A 686 -53.28 -4.35 -58.18
CA VAL A 686 -52.47 -4.58 -59.38
C VAL A 686 -52.26 -3.25 -60.11
N ILE A 687 -50.99 -2.94 -60.40
CA ILE A 687 -50.58 -1.75 -61.16
C ILE A 687 -50.62 -2.06 -62.66
N LYS A 688 -49.94 -3.13 -63.09
CA LYS A 688 -49.87 -3.56 -64.49
C LYS A 688 -49.46 -5.04 -64.62
N SER A 689 -49.76 -5.62 -65.79
CA SER A 689 -49.27 -6.94 -66.20
C SER A 689 -47.89 -6.83 -66.84
N VAL A 690 -46.98 -7.76 -66.52
CA VAL A 690 -45.60 -7.82 -67.02
C VAL A 690 -45.22 -9.28 -67.37
N ARG A 691 -44.17 -9.46 -68.16
CA ARG A 691 -43.61 -10.78 -68.53
C ARG A 691 -42.38 -11.09 -67.68
N GLY A 692 -42.20 -12.35 -67.30
CA GLY A 692 -41.08 -12.81 -66.48
C GLY A 692 -40.75 -14.28 -66.71
N GLU A 693 -40.16 -14.94 -65.70
CA GLU A 693 -39.90 -16.38 -65.74
C GLU A 693 -41.19 -17.19 -65.80
N THR A 694 -41.13 -18.32 -66.49
CA THR A 694 -42.26 -19.24 -66.63
C THR A 694 -42.42 -20.04 -65.34
N TRP A 695 -43.56 -19.86 -64.66
CA TRP A 695 -43.90 -20.60 -63.46
C TRP A 695 -45.33 -21.14 -63.56
N ASN A 696 -45.57 -22.38 -63.14
CA ASN A 696 -46.89 -23.04 -63.27
C ASN A 696 -47.50 -22.91 -64.69
N GLY A 697 -46.67 -22.98 -65.74
CA GLY A 697 -47.11 -22.93 -67.15
C GLY A 697 -47.44 -21.55 -67.72
N SER A 698 -47.18 -20.45 -67.00
CA SER A 698 -47.38 -19.08 -67.47
C SER A 698 -46.12 -18.24 -67.23
N ASN A 699 -45.85 -17.27 -68.10
CA ASN A 699 -44.79 -16.25 -67.89
C ASN A 699 -45.39 -14.88 -67.52
N THR A 700 -46.65 -14.86 -67.09
CA THR A 700 -47.39 -13.63 -66.76
C THR A 700 -47.27 -13.33 -65.28
N TRP A 701 -46.83 -12.13 -64.96
CA TRP A 701 -46.70 -11.61 -63.61
C TRP A 701 -47.46 -10.29 -63.48
N TYR A 702 -47.84 -9.93 -62.26
CA TYR A 702 -48.46 -8.64 -61.96
C TYR A 702 -47.53 -7.83 -61.08
N GLU A 703 -47.25 -6.60 -61.47
CA GLU A 703 -46.65 -5.59 -60.59
C GLU A 703 -47.76 -5.04 -59.68
N ILE A 704 -47.49 -4.94 -58.38
CA ILE A 704 -48.50 -4.60 -57.36
C ILE A 704 -48.04 -3.43 -56.51
N SER A 705 -49.01 -2.67 -55.97
CA SER A 705 -48.73 -1.69 -54.92
C SER A 705 -48.55 -2.41 -53.59
N LEU A 706 -47.36 -2.27 -52.99
CA LEU A 706 -47.00 -2.86 -51.70
C LEU A 706 -46.63 -1.77 -50.69
N GLY A 707 -46.92 -2.02 -49.41
CA GLY A 707 -46.57 -1.12 -48.31
C GLY A 707 -45.07 -0.84 -48.18
N ALA A 708 -44.73 0.15 -47.35
CA ALA A 708 -43.36 0.57 -47.15
C ALA A 708 -42.50 -0.52 -46.50
N TRP A 709 -43.03 -1.20 -45.49
CA TRP A 709 -42.34 -2.27 -44.76
C TRP A 709 -42.39 -3.60 -45.52
N ARG A 710 -41.21 -4.19 -45.71
CA ARG A 710 -41.01 -5.45 -46.43
C ARG A 710 -39.98 -6.30 -45.72
N ASN A 711 -40.02 -7.62 -45.91
CA ASN A 711 -38.96 -8.54 -45.48
C ASN A 711 -37.61 -8.08 -46.02
N ALA A 712 -36.61 -7.93 -45.15
CA ALA A 712 -35.25 -7.56 -45.50
C ALA A 712 -34.51 -8.72 -46.15
N LYS A 713 -33.49 -8.41 -46.97
CA LYS A 713 -32.56 -9.43 -47.47
C LYS A 713 -31.54 -9.76 -46.38
N ALA A 714 -31.10 -11.02 -46.32
CA ALA A 714 -30.07 -11.43 -45.36
C ALA A 714 -28.78 -10.59 -45.47
N SER A 715 -28.40 -10.18 -46.69
CA SER A 715 -27.26 -9.30 -46.94
C SER A 715 -27.45 -7.87 -46.44
N ASP A 716 -28.70 -7.39 -46.28
CA ASP A 716 -28.94 -6.12 -45.60
C ASP A 716 -28.91 -6.31 -44.08
N VAL A 717 -29.54 -7.38 -43.58
CA VAL A 717 -29.61 -7.66 -42.14
C VAL A 717 -28.23 -7.78 -41.52
N VAL A 718 -27.31 -8.49 -42.17
CA VAL A 718 -25.95 -8.67 -41.63
C VAL A 718 -25.21 -7.34 -41.43
N THR A 719 -25.49 -6.30 -42.22
CA THR A 719 -24.85 -4.98 -42.05
C THR A 719 -25.27 -4.26 -40.76
N TYR A 720 -26.43 -4.59 -40.20
CA TYR A 720 -26.91 -4.05 -38.92
C TYR A 720 -26.71 -5.02 -37.76
N LEU A 721 -26.68 -6.33 -38.04
CA LEU A 721 -26.44 -7.40 -37.07
C LEU A 721 -24.96 -7.55 -36.76
N ASP A 722 -24.05 -7.18 -37.64
CA ASP A 722 -22.61 -7.27 -37.35
C ASP A 722 -22.17 -6.06 -36.48
N PRO A 723 -21.74 -6.29 -35.21
CA PRO A 723 -21.34 -5.23 -34.31
C PRO A 723 -20.16 -4.39 -34.84
N GLU A 724 -19.31 -4.94 -35.71
CA GLU A 724 -18.18 -4.20 -36.28
C GLU A 724 -18.64 -3.07 -37.24
N ASN A 725 -19.83 -3.20 -37.82
CA ASN A 725 -20.40 -2.22 -38.73
C ASN A 725 -21.24 -1.15 -38.02
N ASN A 726 -21.35 -1.21 -36.69
CA ASN A 726 -22.29 -0.43 -35.91
C ASN A 726 -21.67 0.84 -35.31
N ASP A 727 -22.48 1.89 -35.19
CA ASP A 727 -22.14 3.03 -34.35
C ASP A 727 -22.12 2.65 -32.86
N LEU A 728 -21.09 3.08 -32.12
CA LEU A 728 -20.89 2.76 -30.70
C LEU A 728 -22.12 3.06 -29.83
N TYR A 729 -22.92 4.09 -30.15
CA TYR A 729 -24.10 4.42 -29.34
C TYR A 729 -25.22 3.39 -29.40
N GLN A 730 -25.20 2.46 -30.37
CA GLN A 730 -26.11 1.30 -30.34
C GLN A 730 -25.75 0.34 -29.21
N HIS A 731 -24.50 0.37 -28.77
CA HIS A 731 -23.93 -0.43 -27.69
C HIS A 731 -23.86 0.31 -26.36
N LEU A 732 -24.46 1.51 -26.25
CA LEU A 732 -24.52 2.25 -24.99
C LEU A 732 -25.24 1.43 -23.93
N VAL A 733 -24.59 1.24 -22.78
CA VAL A 733 -25.13 0.52 -21.63
C VAL A 733 -26.20 1.38 -20.96
N LEU A 734 -27.45 1.01 -21.21
CA LEU A 734 -28.64 1.73 -20.75
C LEU A 734 -28.90 1.56 -19.25
N THR A 735 -28.13 0.74 -18.54
CA THR A 735 -28.16 0.65 -17.07
C THR A 735 -27.16 1.56 -16.38
N SER A 736 -26.26 2.20 -17.14
CA SER A 736 -25.19 3.05 -16.61
C SER A 736 -25.55 4.53 -16.70
N SER A 737 -25.39 5.26 -15.59
CA SER A 737 -25.54 6.71 -15.56
C SER A 737 -24.43 7.40 -16.36
N PRO A 738 -24.72 8.49 -17.10
CA PRO A 738 -23.72 9.32 -17.74
C PRO A 738 -22.86 10.11 -16.75
N GLY A 739 -23.14 10.05 -15.44
CA GLY A 739 -22.29 10.68 -14.43
C GLY A 739 -22.23 12.21 -14.56
N VAL A 740 -23.38 12.88 -14.71
CA VAL A 740 -23.45 14.35 -14.87
C VAL A 740 -24.38 14.98 -13.84
N SER A 741 -24.14 16.26 -13.55
CA SER A 741 -24.95 17.02 -12.60
C SER A 741 -26.35 17.36 -13.12
N ASN A 742 -27.30 17.61 -12.21
CA ASN A 742 -28.63 18.11 -12.57
C ASN A 742 -28.60 19.43 -13.35
N THR A 743 -27.55 20.24 -13.18
CA THR A 743 -27.40 21.54 -13.86
C THR A 743 -27.19 21.33 -15.35
N GLN A 744 -26.33 20.37 -15.72
CA GLN A 744 -26.14 19.99 -17.12
C GLN A 744 -27.42 19.42 -17.73
N LEU A 745 -28.15 18.56 -16.98
CA LEU A 745 -29.43 18.04 -17.47
C LEU A 745 -30.52 19.12 -17.59
N ASN A 746 -30.52 20.12 -16.71
CA ASN A 746 -31.43 21.25 -16.83
C ASN A 746 -31.13 22.13 -18.04
N ASN A 747 -29.86 22.22 -18.45
CA ASN A 747 -29.48 22.93 -19.68
C ASN A 747 -30.06 22.26 -20.92
N ILE A 748 -29.96 20.93 -21.04
CA ILE A 748 -30.54 20.20 -22.19
C ILE A 748 -32.08 20.22 -22.19
N LEU A 749 -32.69 20.30 -21.01
CA LEU A 749 -34.16 20.39 -20.83
C LEU A 749 -34.70 21.82 -20.95
N SER A 750 -33.84 22.82 -21.10
CA SER A 750 -34.27 24.22 -21.23
C SER A 750 -35.18 24.40 -22.45
N GLY A 751 -36.33 25.05 -22.22
CA GLY A 751 -37.35 25.28 -23.26
C GLY A 751 -38.15 24.03 -23.67
N LYS A 752 -38.01 22.89 -22.98
CA LYS A 752 -38.77 21.65 -23.27
C LYS A 752 -40.08 21.54 -22.49
N GLY A 753 -40.84 22.64 -22.43
CA GLY A 753 -42.16 22.68 -21.78
C GLY A 753 -42.11 22.22 -20.32
N ILE A 754 -43.00 21.30 -19.95
CA ILE A 754 -43.12 20.79 -18.57
C ILE A 754 -41.89 20.00 -18.08
N LEU A 755 -41.01 19.57 -19.00
CA LEU A 755 -39.75 18.89 -18.67
C LEU A 755 -38.65 19.86 -18.22
N SER A 756 -38.81 21.16 -18.47
CA SER A 756 -37.83 22.18 -18.09
C SER A 756 -37.60 22.18 -16.58
N GLY A 757 -36.33 22.13 -16.16
CA GLY A 757 -35.94 22.10 -14.74
C GLY A 757 -36.10 20.73 -14.05
N LYS A 758 -36.44 19.66 -14.78
CA LYS A 758 -36.63 18.31 -14.22
C LYS A 758 -35.38 17.43 -14.26
N GLY A 759 -34.19 17.99 -14.51
CA GLY A 759 -32.95 17.23 -14.62
C GLY A 759 -32.65 16.38 -13.38
N GLN A 760 -32.91 16.91 -12.19
CA GLN A 760 -32.75 16.18 -10.92
C GLN A 760 -33.67 14.95 -10.85
N VAL A 761 -34.91 15.07 -11.30
CA VAL A 761 -35.90 13.99 -11.30
C VAL A 761 -35.51 12.88 -12.27
N PHE A 762 -34.91 13.23 -13.42
CA PHE A 762 -34.39 12.23 -14.36
C PHE A 762 -33.18 11.48 -13.79
N ILE A 763 -32.30 12.15 -13.02
CA ILE A 763 -31.22 11.49 -12.27
C ILE A 763 -31.80 10.50 -11.26
N GLU A 764 -32.74 10.96 -10.44
CA GLU A 764 -33.38 10.10 -9.43
C GLU A 764 -34.05 8.89 -10.07
N ALA A 765 -34.82 9.10 -11.14
CA ALA A 765 -35.47 8.03 -11.89
C ALA A 765 -34.47 7.05 -12.52
N GLY A 766 -33.35 7.57 -13.02
CA GLY A 766 -32.30 6.76 -13.61
C GLY A 766 -31.55 5.93 -12.59
N LEU A 767 -31.22 6.50 -11.43
CA LEU A 767 -30.51 5.81 -10.35
C LEU A 767 -31.40 4.76 -9.66
N GLU A 768 -32.67 5.09 -9.37
CA GLU A 768 -33.59 4.17 -8.68
C GLU A 768 -34.01 2.98 -9.55
N HIS A 769 -34.12 3.17 -10.87
CA HIS A 769 -34.57 2.12 -11.78
C HIS A 769 -33.46 1.60 -12.70
N SER A 770 -32.21 1.99 -12.45
CA SER A 770 -31.02 1.64 -13.23
C SER A 770 -31.28 1.82 -14.74
N VAL A 771 -31.67 3.04 -15.12
CA VAL A 771 -31.92 3.45 -16.51
C VAL A 771 -31.12 4.72 -16.82
N ASN A 772 -30.44 4.73 -17.95
CA ASN A 772 -29.67 5.87 -18.41
C ASN A 772 -30.55 7.12 -18.59
N GLU A 773 -30.13 8.21 -17.96
CA GLU A 773 -30.86 9.48 -17.85
C GLU A 773 -31.04 10.14 -19.21
N ILE A 774 -30.03 10.05 -20.09
CA ILE A 774 -30.09 10.61 -21.43
C ILE A 774 -31.02 9.80 -22.32
N TYR A 775 -31.04 8.48 -22.15
CA TYR A 775 -32.01 7.62 -22.80
C TYR A 775 -33.45 7.98 -22.38
N LEU A 776 -33.70 8.18 -21.07
CA LEU A 776 -35.00 8.63 -20.55
C LEU A 776 -35.38 10.00 -21.10
N ILE A 777 -34.48 10.98 -21.07
CA ILE A 777 -34.73 12.34 -21.57
C ILE A 777 -35.00 12.32 -23.07
N SER A 778 -34.24 11.52 -23.85
CA SER A 778 -34.45 11.37 -25.29
C SER A 778 -35.87 10.88 -25.59
N HIS A 779 -36.33 9.85 -24.88
CA HIS A 779 -37.68 9.31 -25.07
C HIS A 779 -38.75 10.27 -24.57
N ALA A 780 -38.57 10.87 -23.39
CA ALA A 780 -39.54 11.83 -22.88
C ALA A 780 -39.72 13.02 -23.83
N ILE A 781 -38.64 13.55 -24.41
CA ILE A 781 -38.70 14.63 -25.39
C ILE A 781 -39.49 14.19 -26.63
N LEU A 782 -39.21 13.00 -27.17
CA LEU A 782 -39.88 12.48 -28.36
C LEU A 782 -41.38 12.26 -28.12
N GLU A 783 -41.72 11.53 -27.07
CA GLU A 783 -43.10 11.10 -26.75
C GLU A 783 -44.00 12.27 -26.35
N THR A 784 -43.43 13.32 -25.76
CA THR A 784 -44.20 14.50 -25.32
C THR A 784 -44.22 15.63 -26.34
N GLY A 785 -43.50 15.49 -27.47
CA GLY A 785 -43.29 16.59 -28.41
C GLY A 785 -42.61 17.79 -27.74
N HIS A 786 -41.48 17.56 -27.08
CA HIS A 786 -40.75 18.56 -26.27
C HIS A 786 -41.55 19.11 -25.07
N GLY A 787 -42.33 18.26 -24.40
CA GLY A 787 -43.04 18.58 -23.17
C GLY A 787 -44.37 19.34 -23.36
N THR A 788 -44.90 19.40 -24.58
CA THR A 788 -46.10 20.20 -24.90
C THR A 788 -47.36 19.37 -25.17
N SER A 789 -47.26 18.03 -25.19
CA SER A 789 -48.44 17.17 -25.40
C SER A 789 -49.46 17.28 -24.27
N ASP A 790 -50.73 17.00 -24.57
CA ASP A 790 -51.81 17.01 -23.56
C ASP A 790 -51.56 15.99 -22.44
N LEU A 791 -51.03 14.82 -22.79
CA LEU A 791 -50.67 13.78 -21.82
C LEU A 791 -49.55 14.24 -20.88
N ALA A 792 -48.58 15.01 -21.39
CA ALA A 792 -47.51 15.58 -20.60
C ALA A 792 -47.97 16.74 -19.71
N ASN A 793 -48.89 17.59 -20.18
CA ASN A 793 -49.34 18.78 -19.46
C ASN A 793 -50.50 18.50 -18.48
N GLY A 794 -51.08 17.32 -18.55
CA GLY A 794 -51.98 16.79 -17.54
C GLY A 794 -53.43 16.71 -18.02
N ILE A 795 -54.06 15.55 -17.83
CA ILE A 795 -55.46 15.30 -18.15
C ILE A 795 -56.21 14.97 -16.86
N LYS A 796 -57.37 15.60 -16.63
CA LYS A 796 -58.20 15.30 -15.45
C LYS A 796 -58.98 14.01 -15.65
N VAL A 797 -58.84 13.09 -14.70
CA VAL A 797 -59.54 11.80 -14.65
C VAL A 797 -60.26 11.68 -13.31
N GLY A 798 -61.48 11.17 -13.33
CA GLY A 798 -62.27 10.86 -12.13
C GLY A 798 -62.99 9.52 -12.25
N LYS A 799 -63.63 9.08 -11.17
CA LYS A 799 -64.44 7.86 -11.11
C LYS A 799 -65.92 8.18 -11.16
N ASP A 800 -66.67 7.48 -12.01
CA ASP A 800 -68.14 7.51 -11.97
C ASP A 800 -68.68 6.74 -10.74
N SER A 801 -70.00 6.74 -10.56
CA SER A 801 -70.68 6.05 -9.44
C SER A 801 -70.41 4.54 -9.39
N ASN A 802 -70.02 3.94 -10.53
CA ASN A 802 -69.70 2.53 -10.64
C ASN A 802 -68.19 2.26 -10.47
N GLY A 803 -67.40 3.30 -10.17
CA GLY A 803 -65.95 3.20 -9.99
C GLY A 803 -65.14 3.22 -11.30
N ASN A 804 -65.77 3.41 -12.47
CA ASN A 804 -65.06 3.41 -13.76
C ASN A 804 -64.39 4.76 -14.01
N LEU A 805 -63.21 4.73 -14.61
CA LEU A 805 -62.49 5.94 -14.99
C LEU A 805 -63.19 6.67 -16.15
N LYS A 806 -63.32 7.99 -16.02
CA LYS A 806 -63.82 8.90 -17.04
C LYS A 806 -62.90 10.11 -17.15
N LEU A 807 -62.69 10.60 -18.37
CA LEU A 807 -62.08 11.92 -18.57
C LEU A 807 -63.05 12.98 -18.06
N VAL A 808 -62.54 13.94 -17.29
CA VAL A 808 -63.33 15.05 -16.77
C VAL A 808 -63.55 16.08 -17.87
N ASN A 809 -64.80 16.47 -18.08
CA ASN A 809 -65.22 17.56 -18.93
C ASN A 809 -66.28 18.40 -18.23
N SER A 810 -66.71 19.51 -18.84
CA SER A 810 -67.68 20.43 -18.26
C SER A 810 -69.05 19.81 -17.96
N LYS A 811 -69.41 18.69 -18.60
CA LYS A 811 -70.73 18.04 -18.44
C LYS A 811 -70.76 16.97 -17.34
N ASN A 812 -69.63 16.33 -17.03
CA ASN A 812 -69.58 15.21 -16.09
C ASN A 812 -68.82 15.51 -14.79
N LYS A 813 -68.19 16.69 -14.66
CA LYS A 813 -67.34 17.02 -13.51
C LYS A 813 -68.04 16.82 -12.16
N ASP A 814 -69.30 17.25 -12.03
CA ASP A 814 -70.04 17.20 -10.77
C ASP A 814 -70.55 15.78 -10.43
N SER A 815 -70.59 14.87 -11.41
CA SER A 815 -70.95 13.45 -11.21
C SER A 815 -69.75 12.54 -10.94
N LEU A 816 -68.52 13.07 -10.96
CA LEU A 816 -67.29 12.30 -10.79
C LEU A 816 -66.68 12.51 -9.41
N SER A 817 -66.16 11.44 -8.82
CA SER A 817 -65.42 11.45 -7.55
C SER A 817 -63.93 11.22 -7.79
N ASN A 818 -63.11 11.48 -6.76
CA ASN A 818 -61.66 11.25 -6.78
C ASN A 818 -60.93 11.87 -7.99
N ILE A 819 -61.34 13.07 -8.40
CA ILE A 819 -60.72 13.75 -9.54
C ILE A 819 -59.24 14.02 -9.22
N ARG A 820 -58.37 13.61 -10.14
CA ARG A 820 -56.93 13.90 -10.13
C ARG A 820 -56.49 14.33 -11.53
N THR A 821 -55.52 15.23 -11.61
CA THR A 821 -54.79 15.49 -12.85
C THR A 821 -53.74 14.40 -13.02
N THR A 822 -53.68 13.77 -14.19
CA THR A 822 -52.73 12.69 -14.48
C THR A 822 -51.75 13.10 -15.57
N TYR A 823 -50.51 12.68 -15.43
CA TYR A 823 -49.40 13.05 -16.32
C TYR A 823 -48.78 11.79 -16.92
N ASN A 824 -48.37 11.83 -18.18
CA ASN A 824 -47.71 10.72 -18.85
C ASN A 824 -46.61 11.25 -19.79
N MET A 825 -45.35 11.03 -19.39
CA MET A 825 -44.17 11.59 -20.08
C MET A 825 -43.59 10.68 -21.16
N PHE A 826 -44.11 9.46 -21.31
CA PHE A 826 -43.54 8.44 -22.20
C PHE A 826 -44.58 7.75 -23.08
N GLY A 827 -45.80 8.31 -23.17
CA GLY A 827 -46.88 7.73 -23.97
C GLY A 827 -47.35 6.33 -23.49
N ILE A 828 -46.98 5.90 -22.29
CA ILE A 828 -47.20 4.52 -21.85
C ILE A 828 -48.72 4.22 -21.77
N GLY A 829 -49.14 3.17 -22.48
CA GLY A 829 -50.55 2.75 -22.55
C GLY A 829 -51.45 3.63 -23.42
N ALA A 830 -50.89 4.55 -24.22
CA ALA A 830 -51.63 5.41 -25.14
C ALA A 830 -51.78 4.74 -26.53
N ALA A 831 -52.72 3.79 -26.66
CA ALA A 831 -52.93 3.10 -27.94
C ALA A 831 -53.54 4.04 -29.01
N ASP A 832 -53.11 3.89 -30.27
CA ASP A 832 -53.47 4.78 -31.40
C ASP A 832 -54.97 5.04 -31.59
N SER A 833 -55.81 4.06 -31.24
CA SER A 833 -57.26 4.18 -31.35
C SER A 833 -57.87 5.24 -30.42
N ASP A 834 -57.24 5.51 -29.27
CA ASP A 834 -57.70 6.48 -28.26
C ASP A 834 -56.58 6.87 -27.28
N ALA A 835 -55.49 7.40 -27.84
CA ALA A 835 -54.23 7.61 -27.13
C ALA A 835 -54.39 8.49 -25.87
N LYS A 836 -55.12 9.60 -25.98
CA LYS A 836 -55.33 10.54 -24.86
C LYS A 836 -56.07 9.88 -23.69
N ARG A 837 -57.19 9.18 -23.94
CA ARG A 837 -57.96 8.57 -22.86
C ARG A 837 -57.21 7.41 -22.22
N LEU A 838 -56.67 6.51 -23.04
CA LEU A 838 -56.02 5.29 -22.54
C LEU A 838 -54.73 5.62 -21.78
N GLY A 839 -53.93 6.56 -22.29
CA GLY A 839 -52.74 7.06 -21.62
C GLY A 839 -53.05 7.73 -20.28
N ALA A 840 -54.09 8.58 -20.23
CA ALA A 840 -54.51 9.24 -18.99
C ALA A 840 -55.05 8.25 -17.94
N PHE A 841 -55.76 7.20 -18.38
CA PHE A 841 -56.26 6.14 -17.49
C PHE A 841 -55.13 5.24 -16.97
N LYS A 842 -54.12 4.95 -17.80
CA LYS A 842 -52.91 4.26 -17.35
C LYS A 842 -52.23 5.09 -16.26
N ALA A 843 -51.97 6.37 -16.51
CA ALA A 843 -51.38 7.28 -15.53
C ALA A 843 -52.18 7.36 -14.22
N TYR A 844 -53.52 7.36 -14.28
CA TYR A 844 -54.35 7.35 -13.08
C TYR A 844 -54.15 6.09 -12.23
N ARG A 845 -54.07 4.91 -12.85
CA ARG A 845 -53.90 3.63 -12.15
C ARG A 845 -52.51 3.51 -11.53
N GLU A 846 -51.50 4.06 -12.18
CA GLU A 846 -50.11 4.06 -11.70
C GLU A 846 -49.83 5.19 -10.69
N GLY A 847 -50.81 6.07 -10.42
CA GLY A 847 -50.64 7.17 -9.46
C GLY A 847 -49.79 8.35 -9.95
N TRP A 848 -49.65 8.53 -11.26
CA TRP A 848 -48.85 9.61 -11.87
C TRP A 848 -49.58 10.96 -11.81
N PHE A 849 -49.71 11.49 -10.60
CA PHE A 849 -50.46 12.72 -10.31
C PHE A 849 -49.60 13.99 -10.26
N SER A 850 -48.30 13.87 -10.54
CA SER A 850 -47.40 14.99 -10.81
C SER A 850 -46.47 14.65 -11.98
N PRO A 851 -45.83 15.65 -12.61
CA PRO A 851 -44.79 15.42 -13.61
C PRO A 851 -43.67 14.51 -13.09
N GLU A 852 -43.27 14.68 -11.84
CA GLU A 852 -42.19 13.91 -11.20
C GLU A 852 -42.58 12.44 -11.04
N ALA A 853 -43.79 12.18 -10.53
CA ALA A 853 -44.32 10.82 -10.40
C ALA A 853 -44.45 10.12 -11.77
N ALA A 854 -44.79 10.86 -12.82
CA ALA A 854 -44.85 10.34 -14.19
C ALA A 854 -43.46 10.01 -14.77
N ILE A 855 -42.43 10.81 -14.45
CA ILE A 855 -41.04 10.54 -14.85
C ILE A 855 -40.54 9.28 -14.14
N MET A 856 -40.67 9.23 -12.81
CA MET A 856 -40.27 8.08 -11.97
C MET A 856 -40.96 6.79 -12.42
N GLY A 857 -42.30 6.78 -12.46
CA GLY A 857 -43.05 5.59 -12.82
C GLY A 857 -42.87 5.17 -14.29
N GLY A 858 -42.59 6.12 -15.18
CA GLY A 858 -42.20 5.84 -16.56
C GLY A 858 -40.85 5.15 -16.66
N ALA A 859 -39.84 5.64 -15.93
CA ALA A 859 -38.53 5.00 -15.84
C ALA A 859 -38.62 3.59 -15.23
N LYS A 860 -39.44 3.39 -14.19
CA LYS A 860 -39.74 2.06 -13.62
C LYS A 860 -40.27 1.10 -14.68
N PHE A 861 -41.25 1.56 -15.47
CA PHE A 861 -41.86 0.75 -16.52
C PHE A 861 -40.84 0.41 -17.61
N ILE A 862 -40.05 1.39 -18.06
CA ILE A 862 -39.04 1.22 -19.10
C ILE A 862 -37.94 0.25 -18.64
N GLY A 863 -37.39 0.49 -17.45
CA GLY A 863 -36.33 -0.33 -16.85
C GLY A 863 -36.77 -1.77 -16.69
N GLY A 864 -37.90 -2.01 -16.02
CA GLY A 864 -38.39 -3.37 -15.75
C GLY A 864 -38.86 -4.12 -16.99
N SER A 865 -39.45 -3.44 -17.97
CA SER A 865 -40.03 -4.13 -19.15
C SER A 865 -38.99 -4.43 -20.23
N TYR A 866 -37.93 -3.64 -20.34
CA TYR A 866 -37.04 -3.68 -21.50
C TYR A 866 -35.56 -3.88 -21.18
N ILE A 867 -35.07 -3.32 -20.07
CA ILE A 867 -33.63 -3.30 -19.75
C ILE A 867 -33.29 -4.44 -18.79
N HIS A 868 -34.04 -4.55 -17.68
CA HIS A 868 -33.87 -5.55 -16.63
C HIS A 868 -34.71 -6.81 -16.87
N ASN A 869 -34.97 -7.13 -18.14
CA ASN A 869 -35.68 -8.35 -18.48
C ASN A 869 -34.80 -9.59 -18.25
N SER A 870 -35.39 -10.78 -18.29
CA SER A 870 -34.69 -12.06 -18.07
C SER A 870 -33.57 -12.35 -19.08
N TYR A 871 -33.45 -11.56 -20.15
CA TYR A 871 -32.45 -11.71 -21.22
C TYR A 871 -31.34 -10.64 -21.14
N LYS A 872 -31.36 -9.75 -20.13
CA LYS A 872 -30.34 -8.72 -19.88
C LYS A 872 -30.04 -7.84 -21.11
N GLN A 873 -31.08 -7.36 -21.79
CA GLN A 873 -30.97 -6.56 -23.01
C GLN A 873 -30.67 -5.08 -22.70
N ASN A 874 -29.52 -4.82 -22.09
CA ASN A 874 -29.14 -3.51 -21.58
C ASN A 874 -28.56 -2.53 -22.62
N THR A 875 -28.61 -2.84 -23.92
CA THR A 875 -28.23 -1.91 -25.00
C THR A 875 -29.27 -1.93 -26.11
N LEU A 876 -29.38 -0.84 -26.88
CA LEU A 876 -30.28 -0.79 -28.04
C LEU A 876 -30.03 -1.94 -29.02
N TYR A 877 -28.76 -2.28 -29.24
CA TYR A 877 -28.34 -3.42 -30.04
C TYR A 877 -28.90 -4.73 -29.46
N LYS A 878 -28.71 -5.01 -28.17
CA LYS A 878 -29.18 -6.24 -27.53
C LYS A 878 -30.70 -6.34 -27.50
N MET A 879 -31.41 -5.22 -27.35
CA MET A 879 -32.87 -5.15 -27.45
C MET A 879 -33.37 -5.53 -28.85
N ARG A 880 -32.63 -5.15 -29.90
CA ARG A 880 -33.00 -5.50 -31.28
C ARG A 880 -32.63 -6.94 -31.64
N TRP A 881 -31.42 -7.38 -31.30
CA TRP A 881 -30.85 -8.60 -31.88
C TRP A 881 -30.82 -9.81 -30.94
N ASN A 882 -30.81 -9.57 -29.63
CA ASN A 882 -30.62 -10.55 -28.56
C ASN A 882 -29.51 -11.60 -28.84
N PRO A 883 -28.23 -11.28 -28.71
CA PRO A 883 -27.15 -12.21 -29.02
C PRO A 883 -27.15 -13.49 -28.18
N ALA A 884 -27.70 -13.45 -26.96
CA ALA A 884 -27.82 -14.62 -26.10
C ALA A 884 -28.84 -15.64 -26.61
N ASN A 885 -29.88 -15.16 -27.29
CA ASN A 885 -30.92 -15.98 -27.92
C ASN A 885 -31.43 -15.28 -29.19
N PRO A 886 -30.68 -15.35 -30.31
CA PRO A 886 -30.94 -14.54 -31.48
C PRO A 886 -32.38 -14.67 -31.99
N GLY A 887 -33.07 -13.54 -32.05
CA GLY A 887 -34.44 -13.44 -32.55
C GLY A 887 -35.54 -13.48 -31.50
N TYR A 888 -35.23 -13.77 -30.22
CA TYR A 888 -36.26 -13.78 -29.18
C TYR A 888 -35.76 -13.44 -27.75
N PRO A 889 -36.39 -12.49 -27.04
CA PRO A 889 -37.33 -11.50 -27.53
C PRO A 889 -36.61 -10.42 -28.34
N GLN A 890 -37.33 -9.80 -29.28
CA GLN A 890 -36.85 -8.64 -30.03
C GLN A 890 -37.80 -7.46 -29.82
N TYR A 891 -37.26 -6.28 -29.58
CA TYR A 891 -38.04 -5.07 -29.33
C TYR A 891 -38.74 -4.56 -30.60
N ALA A 892 -38.11 -4.73 -31.77
CA ALA A 892 -38.62 -4.26 -33.05
C ALA A 892 -38.31 -5.25 -34.17
N THR A 893 -39.15 -5.25 -35.20
CA THR A 893 -38.91 -6.01 -36.44
C THR A 893 -38.01 -5.26 -37.43
N ASP A 894 -37.98 -3.92 -37.39
CA ASP A 894 -37.12 -3.10 -38.25
C ASP A 894 -35.64 -3.41 -38.00
N MET A 895 -34.93 -3.90 -39.03
CA MET A 895 -33.50 -4.21 -38.93
C MET A 895 -32.64 -2.99 -38.58
N ALA A 896 -33.09 -1.78 -38.92
CA ALA A 896 -32.36 -0.53 -38.66
C ALA A 896 -32.82 0.19 -37.38
N TRP A 897 -33.67 -0.45 -36.56
CA TRP A 897 -34.30 0.21 -35.41
C TRP A 897 -33.29 0.85 -34.45
N ALA A 898 -32.26 0.10 -34.05
CA ALA A 898 -31.23 0.59 -33.11
C ALA A 898 -30.51 1.81 -33.67
N THR A 899 -30.12 1.77 -34.95
CA THR A 899 -29.48 2.89 -35.66
C THR A 899 -30.37 4.13 -35.71
N LYS A 900 -31.69 3.95 -35.85
CA LYS A 900 -32.65 5.08 -35.87
C LYS A 900 -32.83 5.73 -34.50
N GLN A 901 -32.55 5.03 -33.39
CA GLN A 901 -32.71 5.58 -32.03
C GLN A 901 -31.54 6.47 -31.58
N ILE A 902 -30.33 6.27 -32.11
CA ILE A 902 -29.13 6.88 -31.52
C ILE A 902 -28.96 8.37 -31.85
N SER A 903 -29.55 8.91 -32.91
CA SER A 903 -29.26 10.28 -33.35
C SER A 903 -29.55 11.33 -32.27
N ASN A 904 -30.70 11.23 -31.59
CA ASN A 904 -31.06 12.14 -30.52
C ASN A 904 -30.23 11.90 -29.26
N ILE A 905 -29.94 10.63 -28.91
CA ILE A 905 -29.09 10.27 -27.77
C ILE A 905 -27.69 10.86 -27.96
N LYS A 906 -27.08 10.69 -29.13
CA LYS A 906 -25.77 11.26 -29.47
C LYS A 906 -25.76 12.78 -29.38
N TYR A 907 -26.82 13.41 -29.88
CA TYR A 907 -26.96 14.86 -29.79
C TYR A 907 -27.05 15.33 -28.33
N LEU A 908 -27.84 14.67 -27.48
CA LEU A 908 -27.94 15.04 -26.07
C LEU A 908 -26.63 14.83 -25.32
N TYR A 909 -25.91 13.73 -25.58
CA TYR A 909 -24.59 13.49 -25.00
C TYR A 909 -23.56 14.54 -25.42
N SER A 910 -23.63 15.06 -26.65
CA SER A 910 -22.70 16.10 -27.11
C SER A 910 -22.91 17.47 -26.45
N GLN A 911 -24.03 17.66 -25.74
CA GLN A 911 -24.31 18.86 -24.95
C GLN A 911 -23.82 18.76 -23.50
N LEU A 912 -23.28 17.61 -23.09
CA LEU A 912 -22.81 17.36 -21.73
C LEU A 912 -21.30 17.61 -21.59
N ASP A 913 -20.89 18.08 -20.43
CA ASP A 913 -19.50 18.28 -20.06
C ASP A 913 -18.96 17.03 -19.37
N ASN A 914 -17.98 16.38 -20.00
CA ASN A 914 -17.29 15.16 -19.51
C ASN A 914 -18.23 14.02 -19.05
N PRO A 915 -19.24 13.62 -19.85
CA PRO A 915 -20.08 12.49 -19.50
C PRO A 915 -19.30 11.16 -19.54
N ILE A 916 -19.75 10.20 -18.76
CA ILE A 916 -19.32 8.81 -18.82
C ILE A 916 -20.08 8.12 -19.97
N LEU A 917 -19.32 7.48 -20.85
CA LEU A 917 -19.81 6.68 -21.97
C LEU A 917 -19.37 5.24 -21.76
N HIS A 918 -20.32 4.39 -21.35
CA HIS A 918 -20.09 2.96 -21.16
C HIS A 918 -20.74 2.19 -22.31
N PHE A 919 -19.92 1.50 -23.09
CA PHE A 919 -20.35 0.68 -24.22
C PHE A 919 -20.07 -0.81 -23.94
N ASP A 920 -20.98 -1.66 -24.39
CA ASP A 920 -20.85 -3.11 -24.33
C ASP A 920 -21.13 -3.71 -25.73
N ILE A 921 -20.06 -4.12 -26.39
CA ILE A 921 -20.06 -4.61 -27.76
C ILE A 921 -20.15 -6.14 -27.75
N PRO A 922 -21.20 -6.74 -28.33
CA PRO A 922 -21.28 -8.19 -28.47
C PRO A 922 -20.17 -8.74 -29.37
N ASN A 923 -19.57 -9.84 -28.94
CA ASN A 923 -18.60 -10.60 -29.71
C ASN A 923 -19.15 -11.99 -30.00
N TYR A 924 -19.39 -12.28 -31.26
CA TYR A 924 -19.85 -13.59 -31.74
C TYR A 924 -18.65 -14.55 -31.87
N ARG A 925 -18.89 -15.84 -31.61
CA ARG A 925 -17.88 -16.91 -31.68
C ARG A 925 -17.20 -17.03 -33.04
#